data_AF-A0A420SXI6-F1
#
_entry.id   AF-A0A420SXI6-F1
#
_cell.length_a   1.000
_cell.length_b   1.000
_cell.length_c   1.000
_cell.angle_alpha   90.00
_cell.angle_beta   90.00
_cell.angle_gamma   90.00
#
_symmetry.space_group_name_H-M   'P 1'
#
loop_
_entity.id
_entity.type
_entity.pdbx_description
1 polymer ?
#
loop_
_entity_poly.entity_id
_entity_poly.type
_entity_poly.pdbx_seq_one_letter_code
_entity_poly.pdbx_strand_id
1 'polypeptide(L)'
;MTSSPTRRIRLVRLAHVYYSHRDIAKAHQFLKDFGFEQTANLGSKTYYRGTGSEPFVYCAVEGPEDSFGGAAFVVESFDDLTYAADTLPNATAVTKMDTEHGGGYRVTFYDPVDKFPFHLVYGQRDVDPLPKSLPERVLNFPTNKNRAGNEFQRFEKGPAPVHKMGHFGMVVTNFEKAFDFYTSRFNFKPSDVSSLHLRRPLDSPASQLVYNDSGKDITTFLHLDRGKELVDHHCFFFFEGPKSHVHHSSYETHDFDTQLLGHHWLREKGYENCWGVGRHVMGSQIFDYWFDTSGFIMEHYVDGDLVDDTYPTNRQKASPDNLHVWVGIYVFSRLMLMGRRAKNLPPGPSTLPILGNIHQIPITGLHAKFLQWGEQYGGIFSLKIASSTMIVLFDRKAVHDLVDKKGVIYSERPPNHVADIVTHGDSFAFMNNTPLYREQRKVASHNLSPRILDEKVGGIQDAEITILLRDLLATPADFYHHVMRTTCSVACIMVWGQRGATYDSFFGRCVYDAMESYSEALEPGANPPVDDFPFLKYLPDFMSPWRIRAQRSYHAMDQTWKKAREISDARRDRVGSRNCIADKMLEDAKLTDKMSDQQINHFLGVLVEGGADTTSSSILTMIHCLSRYPEHQRRAQKELDAVCGTSRMPKWADFKELPYINCIVKEGLRWHPVLPLGVPHRVAKDDWYNGMLIPKDATVIIPSYAIHRSEQMKYKNPDTFDPSRYVNHPRLASDYAGSPEFNNRDHYGYGAGRRICPGMHLAERTQWRAIAKILWAFDIELAVDPATGQKIVPDPEAFKEGIAHGPKPFKVVFKPRSQAHIDTILREAEQSLVEVAKWD
;
A
#
# COMPACT_ATOMS: atom_id res chain seq x y z
N MET A 1 -47.24 -48.96 9.02
CA MET A 1 -48.27 -48.19 9.74
C MET A 1 -48.22 -46.78 9.20
N THR A 2 -49.26 -46.32 8.51
CA THR A 2 -49.35 -44.94 8.00
C THR A 2 -49.60 -44.00 9.17
N SER A 3 -48.60 -43.20 9.55
CA SER A 3 -48.79 -42.14 10.54
C SER A 3 -49.80 -41.13 10.01
N SER A 4 -50.88 -40.89 10.75
CA SER A 4 -51.79 -39.77 10.45
C SER A 4 -50.97 -38.47 10.39
N PRO A 5 -51.18 -37.59 9.40
CA PRO A 5 -50.44 -36.34 9.31
C PRO A 5 -50.64 -35.56 10.60
N THR A 6 -49.53 -35.22 11.26
CA THR A 6 -49.58 -34.50 12.55
C THR A 6 -50.22 -33.14 12.31
N ARG A 7 -51.25 -32.81 13.09
CA ARG A 7 -51.94 -31.51 13.00
C ARG A 7 -50.91 -30.38 13.15
N ARG A 8 -50.90 -29.46 12.19
CA ARG A 8 -50.21 -28.18 12.28
C ARG A 8 -51.00 -27.21 13.15
N ILE A 9 -50.30 -26.56 14.08
CA ILE A 9 -50.81 -25.43 14.86
C ILE A 9 -50.98 -24.24 13.91
N ARG A 10 -52.17 -23.64 13.89
CA ARG A 10 -52.49 -22.53 13.00
C ARG A 10 -52.11 -21.20 13.66
N LEU A 11 -51.10 -20.53 13.11
CA LEU A 11 -50.69 -19.18 13.48
C LEU A 11 -51.44 -18.17 12.58
N VAL A 12 -51.73 -17.00 13.14
CA VAL A 12 -52.43 -15.88 12.48
C VAL A 12 -51.47 -14.75 12.16
N ARG A 13 -50.67 -14.32 13.14
CA ARG A 13 -49.67 -13.25 12.99
C ARG A 13 -48.58 -13.34 14.06
N LEU A 14 -47.44 -12.71 13.80
CA LEU A 14 -46.47 -12.36 14.84
C LEU A 14 -47.13 -11.33 15.79
N ALA A 15 -46.88 -11.46 17.09
CA ALA A 15 -47.56 -10.69 18.14
C ALA A 15 -46.63 -9.67 18.78
N HIS A 16 -45.52 -10.14 19.37
CA HIS A 16 -44.57 -9.32 20.12
C HIS A 16 -43.27 -10.09 20.43
N VAL A 17 -42.26 -9.37 20.90
CA VAL A 17 -41.00 -9.94 21.43
C VAL A 17 -40.69 -9.48 22.86
N TYR A 18 -39.91 -10.29 23.56
CA TYR A 18 -39.33 -9.96 24.87
C TYR A 18 -37.82 -9.80 24.75
N TYR A 19 -37.26 -8.75 25.35
CA TYR A 19 -35.82 -8.57 25.52
C TYR A 19 -35.53 -8.19 26.97
N SER A 20 -34.52 -8.82 27.56
CA SER A 20 -33.93 -8.46 28.83
C SER A 20 -32.80 -7.45 28.60
N HIS A 21 -32.78 -6.38 29.38
CA HIS A 21 -31.75 -5.35 29.36
C HIS A 21 -31.20 -5.13 30.76
N ARG A 22 -29.88 -5.11 30.86
CA ARG A 22 -29.13 -4.76 32.08
C ARG A 22 -29.09 -3.25 32.33
N ASP A 23 -29.23 -2.45 31.26
CA ASP A 23 -29.39 -0.99 31.35
C ASP A 23 -30.74 -0.58 30.73
N ILE A 24 -31.80 -0.89 31.46
CA ILE A 24 -33.19 -0.66 31.03
C ILE A 24 -33.47 0.82 30.75
N ALA A 25 -32.76 1.74 31.42
CA ALA A 25 -32.92 3.18 31.22
C ALA A 25 -32.40 3.62 29.84
N LYS A 26 -31.26 3.10 29.39
CA LYS A 26 -30.77 3.32 28.02
C LYS A 26 -31.68 2.65 26.98
N ALA A 27 -32.15 1.43 27.24
CA ALA A 27 -33.07 0.73 26.35
C ALA A 27 -34.38 1.52 26.15
N HIS A 28 -34.98 2.05 27.22
CA HIS A 28 -36.17 2.90 27.13
C HIS A 28 -35.96 4.14 26.24
N GLN A 29 -34.80 4.81 26.36
CA GLN A 29 -34.49 5.98 25.55
C GLN A 29 -34.25 5.62 24.07
N PHE A 30 -33.58 4.51 23.79
CA PHE A 30 -33.42 3.99 22.44
C PHE A 30 -34.77 3.65 21.80
N LEU A 31 -35.62 2.86 22.47
CA LEU A 31 -36.93 2.43 21.93
C LEU A 31 -37.82 3.63 21.60
N LYS A 32 -37.78 4.69 22.41
CA LYS A 32 -38.47 5.95 22.14
C LYS A 32 -37.90 6.71 20.94
N ASP A 33 -36.57 6.76 20.80
CA ASP A 33 -35.92 7.42 19.66
C ASP A 33 -35.97 6.58 18.36
N PHE A 34 -36.19 5.27 18.46
CA PHE A 34 -36.45 4.36 17.34
C PHE A 34 -37.84 4.65 16.76
N GLY A 35 -38.87 4.58 17.62
CA GLY A 35 -40.24 4.98 17.26
C GLY A 35 -41.37 4.22 17.94
N PHE A 36 -41.09 3.56 19.06
CA PHE A 36 -42.12 2.87 19.85
C PHE A 36 -42.86 3.82 20.80
N GLU A 37 -44.14 3.54 21.03
CA GLU A 37 -44.93 4.21 22.07
C GLU A 37 -45.07 3.32 23.32
N GLN A 38 -44.68 3.84 24.49
CA GLN A 38 -44.84 3.13 25.76
C GLN A 38 -46.32 3.10 26.17
N THR A 39 -46.88 1.90 26.36
CA THR A 39 -48.30 1.69 26.68
C THR A 39 -48.55 1.24 28.13
N ALA A 40 -47.59 0.53 28.74
CA ALA A 40 -47.67 0.14 30.15
C ALA A 40 -46.28 -0.09 30.77
N ASN A 41 -46.22 -0.01 32.09
CA ASN A 41 -45.09 -0.48 32.90
C ASN A 41 -45.66 -1.27 34.09
N LEU A 42 -45.21 -2.51 34.26
CA LEU A 42 -45.72 -3.48 35.23
C LEU A 42 -44.54 -4.19 35.90
N GLY A 43 -44.09 -3.67 37.04
CA GLY A 43 -42.93 -4.21 37.75
C GLY A 43 -41.64 -4.02 36.94
N SER A 44 -40.92 -5.11 36.68
CA SER A 44 -39.71 -5.09 35.84
C SER A 44 -39.97 -5.13 34.32
N LYS A 45 -41.24 -5.06 33.87
CA LYS A 45 -41.60 -5.11 32.44
C LYS A 45 -42.19 -3.79 31.95
N THR A 46 -41.58 -3.19 30.93
CA THR A 46 -42.14 -2.06 30.17
C THR A 46 -42.62 -2.54 28.81
N TYR A 47 -43.87 -2.21 28.48
CA TYR A 47 -44.54 -2.64 27.25
C TYR A 47 -44.66 -1.47 26.27
N TYR A 48 -44.35 -1.77 25.01
CA TYR A 48 -44.25 -0.82 23.91
C TYR A 48 -45.11 -1.28 22.73
N ARG A 49 -45.97 -0.40 22.22
CA ARG A 49 -46.84 -0.64 21.06
C ARG A 49 -46.40 0.17 19.84
N GLY A 50 -46.90 -0.24 18.68
CA GLY A 50 -46.92 0.57 17.48
C GLY A 50 -48.25 1.30 17.30
N THR A 51 -48.44 1.92 16.14
CA THR A 51 -49.68 2.62 15.76
C THR A 51 -50.82 1.68 15.40
N GLY A 52 -50.55 0.39 15.16
CA GLY A 52 -51.54 -0.66 14.93
C GLY A 52 -52.45 -0.97 16.13
N SER A 53 -53.30 -1.97 15.96
CA SER A 53 -54.28 -2.42 16.97
C SER A 53 -53.70 -3.38 18.03
N GLU A 54 -52.44 -3.77 17.89
CA GLU A 54 -51.74 -4.64 18.81
C GLU A 54 -51.58 -3.99 20.20
N PRO A 55 -51.87 -4.69 21.31
CA PRO A 55 -51.71 -4.14 22.65
C PRO A 55 -50.25 -3.77 22.94
N PHE A 56 -49.30 -4.54 22.41
CA PHE A 56 -47.87 -4.22 22.39
C PHE A 56 -47.18 -5.08 21.32
N VAL A 57 -45.99 -4.66 20.90
CA VAL A 57 -45.10 -5.36 19.96
C VAL A 57 -43.72 -5.64 20.56
N TYR A 58 -43.33 -4.90 21.60
CA TYR A 58 -42.04 -5.08 22.29
C TYR A 58 -42.24 -5.01 23.80
N CYS A 59 -41.59 -5.90 24.54
CA CYS A 59 -41.55 -5.92 26.00
C CYS A 59 -40.10 -5.86 26.46
N ALA A 60 -39.71 -4.71 27.01
CA ALA A 60 -38.40 -4.50 27.63
C ALA A 60 -38.47 -4.96 29.09
N VAL A 61 -37.59 -5.89 29.46
CA VAL A 61 -37.53 -6.49 30.79
C VAL A 61 -36.24 -6.04 31.48
N GLU A 62 -36.33 -5.50 32.69
CA GLU A 62 -35.17 -5.23 33.52
C GLU A 62 -34.62 -6.55 34.07
N GLY A 63 -33.34 -6.84 33.81
CA GLY A 63 -32.70 -8.09 34.20
C GLY A 63 -31.19 -7.94 34.44
N PRO A 64 -30.53 -8.96 35.03
CA PRO A 64 -29.09 -8.90 35.32
C PRO A 64 -28.21 -9.05 34.08
N GLU A 65 -28.77 -9.53 32.97
CA GLU A 65 -28.07 -9.80 31.71
C GLU A 65 -28.90 -9.34 30.51
N ASP A 66 -28.20 -9.02 29.44
CA ASP A 66 -28.77 -8.65 28.15
C ASP A 66 -29.12 -9.96 27.39
N SER A 67 -30.41 -10.30 27.25
CA SER A 67 -30.83 -11.58 26.63
C SER A 67 -32.14 -11.49 25.83
N PHE A 68 -32.29 -12.34 24.81
CA PHE A 68 -33.54 -12.45 24.05
C PHE A 68 -34.53 -13.37 24.77
N GLY A 69 -35.66 -12.81 25.20
CA GLY A 69 -36.70 -13.49 25.96
C GLY A 69 -37.71 -14.27 25.10
N GLY A 70 -37.63 -14.17 23.77
CA GLY A 70 -38.45 -14.94 22.82
C GLY A 70 -39.43 -14.09 22.00
N ALA A 71 -39.93 -14.68 20.92
CA ALA A 71 -41.00 -14.12 20.09
C ALA A 71 -42.34 -14.83 20.38
N ALA A 72 -43.45 -14.10 20.22
CA ALA A 72 -44.79 -14.61 20.43
C ALA A 72 -45.61 -14.56 19.15
N PHE A 73 -46.35 -15.64 18.83
CA PHE A 73 -47.32 -15.67 17.73
C PHE A 73 -48.75 -15.84 18.25
N VAL A 74 -49.69 -15.15 17.59
CA VAL A 74 -51.12 -15.36 17.81
C VAL A 74 -51.54 -16.68 17.15
N VAL A 75 -52.17 -17.58 17.90
CA VAL A 75 -52.78 -18.80 17.36
C VAL A 75 -54.25 -18.57 16.98
N GLU A 76 -54.75 -19.33 16.00
CA GLU A 76 -56.11 -19.19 15.44
C GLU A 76 -57.20 -19.57 16.45
N SER A 77 -56.93 -20.52 17.35
CA SER A 77 -57.90 -20.98 18.33
C SER A 77 -57.29 -21.31 19.70
N PHE A 78 -58.12 -21.30 20.76
CA PHE A 78 -57.72 -21.80 22.08
C PHE A 78 -57.41 -23.31 22.07
N ASP A 79 -58.00 -24.04 21.12
CA ASP A 79 -57.73 -25.46 20.89
C ASP A 79 -56.34 -25.67 20.28
N ASP A 80 -55.89 -24.82 19.35
CA ASP A 80 -54.49 -24.80 18.89
C ASP A 80 -53.51 -24.48 20.03
N LEU A 81 -53.88 -23.59 20.94
CA LEU A 81 -53.06 -23.27 22.12
C LEU A 81 -52.94 -24.48 23.07
N THR A 82 -54.05 -25.18 23.31
CA THR A 82 -54.09 -26.37 24.19
C THR A 82 -53.34 -27.53 23.55
N TYR A 83 -53.58 -27.79 22.27
CA TYR A 83 -52.85 -28.80 21.48
C TYR A 83 -51.34 -28.52 21.45
N ALA A 84 -50.92 -27.25 21.44
CA ALA A 84 -49.51 -26.88 21.55
C ALA A 84 -48.92 -27.21 22.93
N ALA A 85 -49.64 -26.95 24.02
CA ALA A 85 -49.21 -27.33 25.37
C ALA A 85 -49.04 -28.85 25.53
N ASP A 86 -49.95 -29.63 24.94
CA ASP A 86 -49.97 -31.08 25.06
C ASP A 86 -48.94 -31.79 24.17
N THR A 87 -48.51 -31.17 23.06
CA THR A 87 -47.75 -31.87 22.00
C THR A 87 -46.44 -31.22 21.54
N LEU A 88 -46.09 -30.01 22.00
CA LEU A 88 -44.78 -29.42 21.72
C LEU A 88 -43.75 -29.78 22.80
N PRO A 89 -42.47 -29.98 22.43
CA PRO A 89 -41.42 -30.40 23.37
C PRO A 89 -41.14 -29.28 24.39
N ASN A 90 -41.15 -29.64 25.67
CA ASN A 90 -40.92 -28.72 26.81
C ASN A 90 -41.87 -27.52 26.82
N ALA A 91 -43.12 -27.70 26.36
CA ALA A 91 -44.16 -26.69 26.48
C ALA A 91 -44.62 -26.52 27.94
N THR A 92 -44.93 -25.28 28.33
CA THR A 92 -45.63 -24.98 29.58
C THR A 92 -47.12 -25.32 29.45
N ALA A 93 -47.77 -25.60 30.56
CA ALA A 93 -49.24 -25.60 30.61
C ALA A 93 -49.81 -24.23 30.15
N VAL A 94 -51.03 -24.24 29.62
CA VAL A 94 -51.76 -23.02 29.22
C VAL A 94 -51.90 -22.10 30.43
N THR A 95 -51.27 -20.93 30.37
CA THR A 95 -51.19 -19.97 31.48
C THR A 95 -51.99 -18.72 31.13
N LYS A 96 -52.87 -18.28 32.02
CA LYS A 96 -53.65 -17.05 31.85
C LYS A 96 -52.79 -15.82 32.18
N MET A 97 -52.75 -14.84 31.28
CA MET A 97 -51.88 -13.67 31.33
C MET A 97 -52.53 -12.48 32.06
N ASP A 98 -53.23 -12.71 33.17
CA ASP A 98 -53.99 -11.65 33.88
C ASP A 98 -53.11 -10.52 34.43
N THR A 99 -51.82 -10.78 34.63
CA THR A 99 -50.83 -9.81 35.14
C THR A 99 -49.94 -9.21 34.05
N GLU A 100 -50.17 -9.52 32.77
CA GLU A 100 -49.37 -8.99 31.64
C GLU A 100 -50.22 -8.06 30.76
N HIS A 101 -49.56 -7.10 30.09
CA HIS A 101 -50.27 -6.17 29.21
C HIS A 101 -50.94 -6.91 28.02
N GLY A 102 -52.06 -6.40 27.52
CA GLY A 102 -52.93 -7.09 26.55
C GLY A 102 -53.80 -8.21 27.14
N GLY A 103 -53.30 -8.96 28.13
CA GLY A 103 -54.00 -10.12 28.70
C GLY A 103 -54.12 -11.31 27.73
N GLY A 104 -55.02 -12.26 28.02
CA GLY A 104 -55.24 -13.47 27.22
C GLY A 104 -54.62 -14.72 27.86
N TYR A 105 -54.20 -15.67 27.03
CA TYR A 105 -53.58 -16.94 27.43
C TYR A 105 -52.28 -17.18 26.66
N ARG A 106 -51.28 -17.80 27.31
CA ARG A 106 -49.98 -18.14 26.72
C ARG A 106 -49.58 -19.58 26.98
N VAL A 107 -48.92 -20.17 25.99
CA VAL A 107 -48.04 -21.33 26.11
C VAL A 107 -46.65 -20.89 25.69
N THR A 108 -45.62 -21.31 26.42
CA THR A 108 -44.22 -21.16 26.00
C THR A 108 -43.64 -22.54 25.77
N PHE A 109 -43.00 -22.76 24.63
CA PHE A 109 -42.14 -23.92 24.42
C PHE A 109 -40.72 -23.43 24.18
N TYR A 110 -39.76 -24.34 24.35
CA TYR A 110 -38.36 -24.06 24.05
C TYR A 110 -37.98 -24.80 22.77
N ASP A 111 -37.40 -24.06 21.82
CA ASP A 111 -36.98 -24.58 20.52
C ASP A 111 -36.23 -25.92 20.67
N PRO A 112 -36.61 -26.98 19.92
CA PRO A 112 -36.04 -28.30 20.14
C PRO A 112 -34.56 -28.41 19.78
N VAL A 113 -34.02 -27.52 18.94
CA VAL A 113 -32.62 -27.49 18.53
C VAL A 113 -31.78 -26.71 19.54
N ASP A 114 -32.12 -25.44 19.73
CA ASP A 114 -31.27 -24.43 20.36
C ASP A 114 -31.79 -23.90 21.70
N LYS A 115 -32.97 -24.38 22.15
CA LYS A 115 -33.57 -24.07 23.46
C LYS A 115 -33.89 -22.59 23.71
N PHE A 116 -34.01 -21.76 22.67
CA PHE A 116 -34.55 -20.41 22.84
C PHE A 116 -36.07 -20.46 23.08
N PRO A 117 -36.64 -19.56 23.89
CA PRO A 117 -38.07 -19.50 24.17
C PRO A 117 -38.88 -19.03 22.94
N PHE A 118 -40.03 -19.66 22.73
CA PHE A 118 -41.01 -19.30 21.71
C PHE A 118 -42.40 -19.35 22.34
N HIS A 119 -43.19 -18.29 22.18
CA HIS A 119 -44.50 -18.15 22.80
C HIS A 119 -45.63 -18.27 21.79
N LEU A 120 -46.73 -18.85 22.23
CA LEU A 120 -48.00 -18.91 21.52
C LEU A 120 -49.05 -18.24 22.40
N VAL A 121 -49.83 -17.32 21.83
CA VAL A 121 -50.80 -16.51 22.57
C VAL A 121 -52.19 -16.55 21.91
N TYR A 122 -53.22 -16.51 22.74
CA TYR A 122 -54.63 -16.46 22.30
C TYR A 122 -55.44 -15.48 23.15
N GLY A 123 -56.38 -14.77 22.52
CA GLY A 123 -57.31 -13.89 23.22
C GLY A 123 -56.65 -12.69 23.89
N GLN A 124 -55.54 -12.17 23.33
CA GLN A 124 -55.07 -10.84 23.69
C GLN A 124 -56.14 -9.80 23.33
N ARG A 125 -56.29 -8.75 24.14
CA ARG A 125 -57.19 -7.65 23.83
C ARG A 125 -56.52 -6.72 22.83
N ASP A 126 -57.12 -6.59 21.65
CA ASP A 126 -56.79 -5.50 20.74
C ASP A 126 -57.14 -4.15 21.38
N VAL A 127 -56.44 -3.12 20.94
CA VAL A 127 -56.60 -1.72 21.37
C VAL A 127 -56.91 -0.85 20.17
N ASP A 128 -57.58 0.28 20.38
CA ASP A 128 -57.83 1.23 19.30
C ASP A 128 -56.48 1.64 18.67
N PRO A 129 -56.34 1.61 17.33
CA PRO A 129 -55.16 2.12 16.64
C PRO A 129 -54.89 3.57 17.03
N LEU A 130 -53.61 3.94 17.10
CA LEU A 130 -53.25 5.34 17.34
C LEU A 130 -53.74 6.19 16.15
N PRO A 131 -54.16 7.45 16.37
CA PRO A 131 -54.60 8.32 15.28
C PRO A 131 -53.55 8.38 14.17
N LYS A 132 -53.97 8.25 12.90
CA LYS A 132 -53.07 8.39 11.73
C LYS A 132 -52.36 9.74 11.79
N SER A 133 -51.14 9.75 12.30
CA SER A 133 -50.31 10.96 12.48
C SER A 133 -49.57 11.36 11.20
N LEU A 134 -49.41 10.42 10.26
CA LEU A 134 -48.72 10.62 8.99
C LEU A 134 -49.69 10.39 7.81
N PRO A 135 -49.74 11.31 6.83
CA PRO A 135 -50.59 11.15 5.66
C PRO A 135 -49.96 10.20 4.63
N GLU A 136 -50.79 9.44 3.93
CA GLU A 136 -50.37 8.64 2.76
C GLU A 136 -49.83 9.57 1.65
N ARG A 137 -48.65 9.24 1.10
CA ARG A 137 -47.91 10.14 0.20
C ARG A 137 -48.21 9.85 -1.26
N VAL A 138 -48.82 10.84 -1.93
CA VAL A 138 -48.96 10.84 -3.39
C VAL A 138 -47.61 11.16 -4.05
N LEU A 139 -47.00 10.19 -4.72
CA LEU A 139 -45.72 10.34 -5.41
C LEU A 139 -45.88 10.95 -6.82
N ASN A 140 -44.96 11.85 -7.19
CA ASN A 140 -44.84 12.39 -8.55
C ASN A 140 -43.73 11.66 -9.32
N PHE A 141 -44.08 11.02 -10.43
CA PHE A 141 -43.13 10.38 -11.34
C PHE A 141 -42.61 11.37 -12.40
N PRO A 142 -41.54 11.04 -13.17
CA PRO A 142 -41.00 11.95 -14.19
C PRO A 142 -42.06 12.41 -15.21
N THR A 143 -42.86 11.47 -15.73
CA THR A 143 -43.88 11.68 -16.78
C THR A 143 -45.29 11.91 -16.26
N ASN A 144 -45.59 11.56 -15.00
CA ASN A 144 -46.92 11.72 -14.40
C ASN A 144 -46.83 12.44 -13.05
N LYS A 145 -47.56 13.56 -12.90
CA LYS A 145 -47.63 14.36 -11.68
C LYS A 145 -48.98 14.12 -11.00
N ASN A 146 -49.02 13.15 -10.09
CA ASN A 146 -50.23 12.75 -9.37
C ASN A 146 -50.68 13.76 -8.30
N ARG A 147 -49.79 14.62 -7.78
CA ARG A 147 -50.14 15.66 -6.79
C ARG A 147 -50.86 16.84 -7.44
N ALA A 148 -51.83 17.43 -6.75
CA ALA A 148 -52.54 18.59 -7.26
C ALA A 148 -51.62 19.84 -7.32
N GLY A 149 -52.02 20.82 -8.13
CA GLY A 149 -51.28 22.07 -8.27
C GLY A 149 -51.20 22.83 -6.94
N ASN A 150 -50.01 23.34 -6.62
CA ASN A 150 -49.69 24.04 -5.36
C ASN A 150 -49.75 23.19 -4.07
N GLU A 151 -49.91 21.87 -4.16
CA GLU A 151 -49.71 20.99 -3.01
C GLU A 151 -48.24 20.63 -2.81
N PHE A 152 -47.76 20.82 -1.57
CA PHE A 152 -46.37 20.60 -1.19
C PHE A 152 -46.26 19.52 -0.14
N GLN A 153 -45.48 18.48 -0.42
CA GLN A 153 -45.01 17.57 0.63
C GLN A 153 -43.81 18.21 1.34
N ARG A 154 -43.89 18.18 2.68
CA ARG A 154 -42.90 18.66 3.64
C ARG A 154 -42.84 17.65 4.78
N PHE A 155 -41.75 17.69 5.52
CA PHE A 155 -41.44 16.71 6.55
C PHE A 155 -40.95 17.42 7.81
N GLU A 156 -41.35 16.90 8.95
CA GLU A 156 -40.76 17.21 10.24
C GLU A 156 -39.79 16.08 10.61
N LYS A 157 -38.76 16.41 11.37
CA LYS A 157 -37.71 15.46 11.76
C LYS A 157 -38.04 14.83 13.10
N GLY A 158 -37.97 13.52 13.19
CA GLY A 158 -38.24 12.78 14.42
C GLY A 158 -37.95 11.28 14.27
N PRO A 159 -38.30 10.48 15.29
CA PRO A 159 -38.28 9.02 15.18
C PRO A 159 -39.24 8.53 14.08
N ALA A 160 -39.03 7.33 13.53
CA ALA A 160 -39.92 6.72 12.55
C ALA A 160 -40.98 5.89 13.29
N PRO A 161 -42.27 6.31 13.36
CA PRO A 161 -43.25 5.63 14.19
C PRO A 161 -43.44 4.18 13.76
N VAL A 162 -43.26 3.24 14.69
CA VAL A 162 -43.49 1.82 14.47
C VAL A 162 -44.99 1.58 14.26
N HIS A 163 -45.35 0.88 13.19
CA HIS A 163 -46.73 0.49 12.90
C HIS A 163 -47.08 -0.85 13.56
N LYS A 164 -46.44 -1.92 13.10
CA LYS A 164 -46.56 -3.30 13.62
C LYS A 164 -45.19 -3.97 13.69
N MET A 165 -45.13 -5.15 14.30
CA MET A 165 -44.00 -6.06 14.15
C MET A 165 -44.18 -6.88 12.87
N GLY A 166 -43.18 -6.89 11.99
CA GLY A 166 -43.23 -7.68 10.74
C GLY A 166 -42.66 -9.07 10.94
N HIS A 167 -41.36 -9.14 11.25
CA HIS A 167 -40.66 -10.41 11.40
C HIS A 167 -39.59 -10.38 12.50
N PHE A 168 -39.07 -11.56 12.83
CA PHE A 168 -37.84 -11.71 13.61
C PHE A 168 -36.94 -12.80 13.01
N GLY A 169 -35.65 -12.71 13.33
CA GLY A 169 -34.61 -13.59 12.84
C GLY A 169 -33.92 -14.35 13.94
N MET A 170 -33.61 -15.62 13.71
CA MET A 170 -32.74 -16.41 14.60
C MET A 170 -31.50 -16.92 13.86
N VAL A 171 -30.38 -16.98 14.57
CA VAL A 171 -29.27 -17.86 14.21
C VAL A 171 -29.51 -19.19 14.92
N VAL A 172 -29.44 -20.30 14.19
CA VAL A 172 -29.66 -21.66 14.70
C VAL A 172 -28.41 -22.51 14.51
N THR A 173 -28.17 -23.51 15.37
CA THR A 173 -26.98 -24.38 15.25
C THR A 173 -27.19 -25.58 14.33
N ASN A 174 -28.45 -25.89 13.98
CA ASN A 174 -28.78 -26.93 13.00
C ASN A 174 -29.99 -26.49 12.18
N PHE A 175 -29.75 -26.08 10.94
CA PHE A 175 -30.80 -25.54 10.08
C PHE A 175 -31.86 -26.59 9.73
N GLU A 176 -31.45 -27.80 9.34
CA GLU A 176 -32.33 -28.87 8.89
C GLU A 176 -33.38 -29.24 9.96
N LYS A 177 -32.94 -29.46 11.21
CA LYS A 177 -33.84 -29.78 12.32
C LYS A 177 -34.78 -28.63 12.69
N ALA A 178 -34.31 -27.38 12.62
CA ALA A 178 -35.15 -26.21 12.88
C ALA A 178 -36.22 -26.08 11.79
N PHE A 179 -35.80 -26.20 10.52
CA PHE A 179 -36.68 -26.16 9.36
C PHE A 179 -37.79 -27.21 9.42
N ASP A 180 -37.41 -28.48 9.64
CA ASP A 180 -38.36 -29.58 9.74
C ASP A 180 -39.34 -29.37 10.88
N PHE A 181 -38.87 -28.92 12.05
CA PHE A 181 -39.74 -28.65 13.19
C PHE A 181 -40.76 -27.56 12.89
N TYR A 182 -40.33 -26.37 12.46
CA TYR A 182 -41.25 -25.24 12.29
C TYR A 182 -42.27 -25.47 11.16
N THR A 183 -41.87 -26.10 10.06
CA THR A 183 -42.76 -26.36 8.92
C THR A 183 -43.60 -27.64 9.03
N SER A 184 -43.23 -28.60 9.89
CA SER A 184 -44.11 -29.74 10.21
C SER A 184 -45.11 -29.42 11.34
N ARG A 185 -44.74 -28.59 12.31
CA ARG A 185 -45.56 -28.32 13.51
C ARG A 185 -46.49 -27.12 13.39
N PHE A 186 -46.19 -26.16 12.52
CA PHE A 186 -46.98 -24.95 12.32
C PHE A 186 -47.35 -24.77 10.85
N ASN A 187 -48.23 -23.82 10.56
CA ASN A 187 -48.53 -23.38 9.18
C ASN A 187 -47.47 -22.42 8.61
N PHE A 188 -46.20 -22.50 9.03
CA PHE A 188 -45.13 -21.78 8.33
C PHE A 188 -44.96 -22.39 6.92
N LYS A 189 -45.22 -21.58 5.90
CA LYS A 189 -44.92 -21.91 4.50
C LYS A 189 -43.75 -21.03 4.04
N PRO A 190 -42.75 -21.60 3.38
CA PRO A 190 -41.65 -20.81 2.84
C PRO A 190 -42.02 -19.99 1.55
N SER A 191 -41.33 -18.88 1.25
CA SER A 191 -41.45 -18.01 0.04
C SER A 191 -40.58 -18.29 -1.26
N ASP A 192 -39.24 -18.57 -1.25
CA ASP A 192 -38.32 -18.93 -2.40
C ASP A 192 -37.49 -20.34 -2.45
N VAL A 193 -37.73 -21.34 -3.40
CA VAL A 193 -36.84 -22.42 -4.07
C VAL A 193 -37.22 -22.97 -5.56
N SER A 194 -36.39 -22.84 -6.65
CA SER A 194 -36.52 -23.24 -8.13
C SER A 194 -35.24 -23.92 -8.76
N SER A 195 -35.31 -24.49 -9.99
CA SER A 195 -34.62 -25.75 -10.41
C SER A 195 -33.51 -25.72 -11.51
N LEU A 196 -32.64 -26.76 -11.53
CA LEU A 196 -32.46 -27.67 -12.70
C LEU A 196 -31.69 -29.00 -12.39
N HIS A 197 -32.04 -30.09 -13.10
CA HIS A 197 -31.35 -31.42 -13.25
C HIS A 197 -31.41 -32.52 -12.14
N LEU A 198 -32.56 -33.23 -12.13
CA LEU A 198 -32.70 -34.71 -12.22
C LEU A 198 -31.73 -35.67 -11.47
N ARG A 199 -32.21 -36.33 -10.40
CA ARG A 199 -32.57 -37.79 -10.34
C ARG A 199 -32.75 -38.33 -8.90
N ARG A 200 -34.00 -38.45 -8.43
CA ARG A 200 -34.63 -39.71 -7.92
C ARG A 200 -36.09 -39.46 -7.45
N PRO A 201 -36.96 -40.49 -7.41
CA PRO A 201 -38.39 -40.32 -7.18
C PRO A 201 -38.84 -40.57 -5.72
N LEU A 202 -39.86 -39.81 -5.29
CA LEU A 202 -40.86 -40.05 -4.23
C LEU A 202 -40.34 -40.39 -2.80
N ASP A 203 -40.81 -39.77 -1.70
CA ASP A 203 -41.96 -38.90 -1.46
C ASP A 203 -41.64 -37.80 -0.41
N SER A 204 -42.45 -36.73 -0.37
CA SER A 204 -42.43 -35.60 0.59
C SER A 204 -41.29 -34.54 0.47
N PRO A 205 -41.44 -33.52 -0.41
CA PRO A 205 -40.55 -32.36 -0.49
C PRO A 205 -41.25 -31.01 -0.22
N ALA A 206 -40.68 -30.14 0.64
CA ALA A 206 -40.83 -28.68 0.55
C ALA A 206 -39.91 -27.98 1.57
N SER A 207 -38.94 -27.18 1.10
CA SER A 207 -38.09 -26.38 1.98
C SER A 207 -37.41 -25.24 1.22
N GLN A 208 -37.02 -24.17 1.93
CA GLN A 208 -36.36 -23.02 1.30
C GLN A 208 -35.11 -22.52 1.97
N LEU A 209 -34.20 -22.14 1.10
CA LEU A 209 -32.88 -22.71 1.17
C LEU A 209 -31.92 -21.86 0.36
N VAL A 210 -31.40 -20.81 0.98
CA VAL A 210 -30.13 -20.23 0.53
C VAL A 210 -29.06 -21.28 0.79
N TYR A 211 -28.37 -21.71 -0.27
CA TYR A 211 -27.35 -22.77 -0.16
C TYR A 211 -25.93 -22.23 -0.27
N ASN A 212 -25.02 -22.88 0.45
CA ASN A 212 -23.59 -22.61 0.43
C ASN A 212 -22.91 -23.24 -0.80
N ASP A 213 -21.60 -23.02 -0.99
CA ASP A 213 -20.85 -23.57 -2.14
C ASP A 213 -20.87 -25.11 -2.25
N SER A 214 -21.19 -25.83 -1.16
CA SER A 214 -21.33 -27.30 -1.16
C SER A 214 -22.74 -27.80 -1.51
N GLY A 215 -23.68 -26.90 -1.81
CA GLY A 215 -25.07 -27.26 -2.11
C GLY A 215 -25.95 -27.46 -0.88
N LYS A 216 -25.38 -27.47 0.34
CA LYS A 216 -26.12 -27.53 1.60
C LYS A 216 -26.78 -26.20 1.89
N ASP A 217 -28.03 -26.32 2.30
CA ASP A 217 -28.95 -25.25 2.62
C ASP A 217 -28.76 -24.72 4.05
N ILE A 218 -28.78 -23.40 4.19
CA ILE A 218 -28.36 -22.71 5.42
C ILE A 218 -29.24 -21.52 5.84
N THR A 219 -30.17 -21.01 5.02
CA THR A 219 -31.08 -19.90 5.39
C THR A 219 -32.48 -20.10 4.81
N THR A 220 -33.52 -19.71 5.56
CA THR A 220 -34.94 -19.76 5.13
C THR A 220 -35.70 -18.50 5.53
N PHE A 221 -36.75 -18.15 4.78
CA PHE A 221 -37.70 -17.09 5.06
C PHE A 221 -39.13 -17.66 4.99
N LEU A 222 -39.94 -17.46 6.04
CA LEU A 222 -41.21 -18.14 6.25
C LEU A 222 -42.37 -17.14 6.39
N HIS A 223 -43.39 -17.27 5.54
CA HIS A 223 -44.71 -16.66 5.70
C HIS A 223 -45.69 -17.64 6.39
N LEU A 224 -46.90 -17.17 6.68
CA LEU A 224 -47.96 -18.01 7.24
C LEU A 224 -48.90 -18.51 6.14
N ASP A 225 -49.07 -19.82 6.00
CA ASP A 225 -50.06 -20.41 5.12
C ASP A 225 -51.47 -20.19 5.68
N ARG A 226 -52.12 -19.18 5.13
CA ARG A 226 -53.48 -18.73 5.43
C ARG A 226 -54.46 -18.98 4.26
N GLY A 227 -54.08 -19.77 3.25
CA GLY A 227 -54.87 -19.90 2.03
C GLY A 227 -54.77 -18.67 1.13
N LYS A 228 -55.90 -18.08 0.74
CA LYS A 228 -56.00 -16.86 -0.11
C LYS A 228 -55.83 -15.53 0.62
N GLU A 229 -55.63 -15.57 1.93
CA GLU A 229 -55.32 -14.38 2.71
C GLU A 229 -53.87 -13.95 2.42
N LEU A 230 -53.70 -12.71 1.96
CA LEU A 230 -52.39 -12.11 1.72
C LEU A 230 -51.68 -11.83 3.05
N VAL A 231 -50.47 -12.37 3.20
CA VAL A 231 -49.61 -12.20 4.38
C VAL A 231 -48.27 -11.60 4.00
N ASP A 232 -47.53 -11.05 4.96
CA ASP A 232 -46.16 -10.56 4.75
C ASP A 232 -45.28 -11.66 4.11
N HIS A 233 -44.41 -11.29 3.15
CA HIS A 233 -43.47 -12.22 2.50
C HIS A 233 -42.68 -13.09 3.48
N HIS A 234 -42.44 -12.60 4.69
CA HIS A 234 -41.98 -13.41 5.83
C HIS A 234 -42.35 -12.75 7.16
N CYS A 235 -42.56 -13.58 8.17
CA CYS A 235 -42.75 -13.20 9.58
C CYS A 235 -41.75 -13.91 10.52
N PHE A 236 -41.06 -14.94 10.02
CA PHE A 236 -39.97 -15.62 10.72
C PHE A 236 -38.91 -16.03 9.70
N PHE A 237 -37.63 -15.84 10.03
CA PHE A 237 -36.52 -16.35 9.22
C PHE A 237 -35.40 -16.86 10.14
N PHE A 238 -34.54 -17.72 9.63
CA PHE A 238 -33.34 -18.15 10.35
C PHE A 238 -32.26 -18.68 9.44
N PHE A 239 -31.02 -18.68 9.95
CA PHE A 239 -29.87 -19.28 9.25
C PHE A 239 -28.93 -20.06 10.18
N GLU A 240 -28.15 -20.99 9.60
CA GLU A 240 -27.18 -21.81 10.32
C GLU A 240 -25.93 -21.02 10.72
N GLY A 241 -25.62 -21.02 12.01
CA GLY A 241 -24.41 -20.39 12.55
C GLY A 241 -23.80 -21.18 13.71
N PRO A 242 -22.58 -20.83 14.15
CA PRO A 242 -21.82 -21.60 15.14
C PRO A 242 -22.40 -21.54 16.57
N LYS A 243 -23.31 -20.60 16.85
CA LYS A 243 -23.99 -20.42 18.14
C LYS A 243 -25.35 -19.77 17.91
N SER A 244 -26.40 -20.29 18.55
CA SER A 244 -27.71 -19.66 18.51
C SER A 244 -27.78 -18.34 19.27
N HIS A 245 -28.47 -17.38 18.66
CA HIS A 245 -28.82 -16.07 19.20
C HIS A 245 -29.91 -15.46 18.31
N VAL A 246 -30.63 -14.44 18.80
CA VAL A 246 -31.49 -13.62 17.94
C VAL A 246 -30.61 -12.89 16.92
N HIS A 247 -31.00 -12.91 15.65
CA HIS A 247 -30.33 -12.14 14.63
C HIS A 247 -30.84 -10.69 14.67
N HIS A 248 -32.15 -10.49 14.51
CA HIS A 248 -32.80 -9.19 14.67
C HIS A 248 -34.30 -9.31 14.94
N SER A 249 -34.93 -8.20 15.30
CA SER A 249 -36.39 -8.04 15.26
C SER A 249 -36.77 -6.81 14.42
N SER A 250 -37.85 -6.92 13.65
CA SER A 250 -38.16 -6.00 12.54
C SER A 250 -39.56 -5.40 12.64
N TYR A 251 -39.66 -4.12 12.34
CA TYR A 251 -40.83 -3.29 12.60
C TYR A 251 -41.19 -2.47 11.36
N GLU A 252 -42.45 -2.52 10.98
CA GLU A 252 -42.92 -1.75 9.82
C GLU A 252 -43.05 -0.27 10.19
N THR A 253 -42.70 0.62 9.27
CA THR A 253 -42.89 2.07 9.42
C THR A 253 -43.72 2.62 8.25
N HIS A 254 -44.15 3.87 8.34
CA HIS A 254 -45.20 4.44 7.47
C HIS A 254 -44.84 4.50 5.97
N ASP A 255 -43.66 5.05 5.63
CA ASP A 255 -43.17 5.16 4.26
C ASP A 255 -41.63 5.35 4.23
N PHE A 256 -41.05 5.28 3.03
CA PHE A 256 -39.60 5.43 2.83
C PHE A 256 -39.04 6.78 3.31
N ASP A 257 -39.80 7.87 3.14
CA ASP A 257 -39.38 9.19 3.61
C ASP A 257 -39.31 9.19 5.15
N THR A 258 -40.30 8.59 5.82
CA THR A 258 -40.37 8.44 7.27
C THR A 258 -39.24 7.57 7.80
N GLN A 259 -38.96 6.43 7.17
CA GLN A 259 -37.83 5.56 7.49
C GLN A 259 -36.49 6.32 7.38
N LEU A 260 -36.28 7.05 6.29
CA LEU A 260 -35.05 7.83 6.07
C LEU A 260 -34.91 8.99 7.07
N LEU A 261 -36.01 9.64 7.47
CA LEU A 261 -36.02 10.65 8.52
C LEU A 261 -35.66 10.07 9.89
N GLY A 262 -36.23 8.91 10.25
CA GLY A 262 -35.87 8.16 11.45
C GLY A 262 -34.41 7.71 11.45
N HIS A 263 -33.90 7.25 10.30
CA HIS A 263 -32.49 6.91 10.12
C HIS A 263 -31.56 8.11 10.43
N HIS A 264 -31.90 9.29 9.90
CA HIS A 264 -31.14 10.51 10.17
C HIS A 264 -31.28 11.00 11.62
N TRP A 265 -32.47 10.85 12.22
CA TRP A 265 -32.72 11.15 13.64
C TRP A 265 -31.85 10.28 14.57
N LEU A 266 -31.84 8.96 14.38
CA LEU A 266 -31.04 8.03 15.16
C LEU A 266 -29.53 8.29 15.04
N ARG A 267 -29.04 8.66 13.84
CA ARG A 267 -27.63 9.07 13.67
C ARG A 267 -27.26 10.31 14.46
N GLU A 268 -28.11 11.33 14.47
CA GLU A 268 -27.82 12.57 15.20
C GLU A 268 -27.90 12.40 16.72
N LYS A 269 -28.70 11.44 17.19
CA LYS A 269 -28.66 10.97 18.58
C LYS A 269 -27.40 10.16 18.92
N GLY A 270 -26.61 9.76 17.93
CA GLY A 270 -25.33 9.06 18.11
C GLY A 270 -25.46 7.56 18.33
N TYR A 271 -26.59 6.94 17.97
CA TYR A 271 -26.76 5.49 18.06
C TYR A 271 -25.91 4.74 17.03
N GLU A 272 -25.59 3.48 17.32
CA GLU A 272 -24.72 2.67 16.46
C GLU A 272 -25.51 2.03 15.32
N ASN A 273 -25.23 2.47 14.09
CA ASN A 273 -25.83 1.90 12.89
C ASN A 273 -25.15 0.57 12.54
N CYS A 274 -25.91 -0.53 12.57
CA CYS A 274 -25.43 -1.84 12.13
C CYS A 274 -25.30 -1.89 10.60
N TRP A 275 -26.29 -1.34 9.88
CA TRP A 275 -26.31 -1.29 8.43
C TRP A 275 -27.16 -0.10 7.95
N GLY A 276 -26.72 0.60 6.91
CA GLY A 276 -27.43 1.77 6.39
C GLY A 276 -28.70 1.43 5.61
N VAL A 277 -29.44 2.44 5.17
CA VAL A 277 -30.63 2.23 4.34
C VAL A 277 -30.29 1.43 3.07
N GLY A 278 -31.00 0.33 2.82
CA GLY A 278 -30.80 -0.58 1.70
C GLY A 278 -32.11 -1.23 1.25
N ARG A 279 -32.08 -2.06 0.20
CA ARG A 279 -33.24 -2.86 -0.22
C ARG A 279 -32.86 -4.34 -0.33
N HIS A 280 -33.68 -5.22 0.24
CA HIS A 280 -33.54 -6.67 0.05
C HIS A 280 -34.06 -7.04 -1.34
N VAL A 281 -33.37 -7.95 -2.04
CA VAL A 281 -33.88 -8.49 -3.31
C VAL A 281 -35.07 -9.43 -3.07
N MET A 282 -35.12 -10.09 -1.92
CA MET A 282 -36.20 -11.00 -1.50
C MET A 282 -37.25 -10.22 -0.70
N GLY A 283 -38.53 -10.36 -1.07
CA GLY A 283 -39.66 -9.67 -0.45
C GLY A 283 -39.64 -8.14 -0.61
N SER A 284 -38.80 -7.61 -1.50
CA SER A 284 -38.65 -6.20 -1.89
C SER A 284 -38.40 -5.14 -0.80
N GLN A 285 -38.45 -5.49 0.48
CA GLN A 285 -38.49 -4.54 1.59
C GLN A 285 -37.26 -3.59 1.61
N ILE A 286 -37.51 -2.30 1.81
CA ILE A 286 -36.48 -1.31 2.11
C ILE A 286 -36.24 -1.33 3.62
N PHE A 287 -34.99 -1.40 4.05
CA PHE A 287 -34.61 -1.62 5.44
C PHE A 287 -33.52 -0.67 5.92
N ASP A 288 -33.42 -0.50 7.24
CA ASP A 288 -32.19 -0.09 7.92
C ASP A 288 -32.00 -0.84 9.24
N TYR A 289 -30.76 -1.11 9.64
CA TYR A 289 -30.44 -1.90 10.85
C TYR A 289 -29.68 -1.07 11.88
N TRP A 290 -30.11 -1.16 13.14
CA TRP A 290 -29.54 -0.45 14.29
C TRP A 290 -29.18 -1.43 15.39
N PHE A 291 -28.06 -1.18 16.07
CA PHE A 291 -27.85 -1.79 17.39
C PHE A 291 -28.61 -0.96 18.44
N ASP A 292 -29.40 -1.64 19.26
CA ASP A 292 -29.90 -1.08 20.51
C ASP A 292 -28.73 -0.88 21.50
N THR A 293 -29.01 -0.26 22.64
CA THR A 293 -27.99 0.03 23.66
C THR A 293 -27.42 -1.22 24.38
N SER A 294 -27.93 -2.40 24.04
CA SER A 294 -27.54 -3.71 24.59
C SER A 294 -26.83 -4.60 23.54
N GLY A 295 -26.76 -4.15 22.28
CA GLY A 295 -26.15 -4.86 21.15
C GLY A 295 -27.10 -5.76 20.35
N PHE A 296 -28.41 -5.69 20.58
CA PHE A 296 -29.41 -6.36 19.74
C PHE A 296 -29.68 -5.58 18.46
N ILE A 297 -29.91 -6.29 17.36
CA ILE A 297 -30.23 -5.65 16.09
C ILE A 297 -31.74 -5.41 15.98
N MET A 298 -32.12 -4.16 15.70
CA MET A 298 -33.49 -3.74 15.40
C MET A 298 -33.55 -3.15 13.99
N GLU A 299 -34.59 -3.53 13.24
CA GLU A 299 -34.79 -3.12 11.84
C GLU A 299 -36.06 -2.28 11.71
N HIS A 300 -36.00 -1.15 11.00
CA HIS A 300 -37.21 -0.61 10.38
C HIS A 300 -37.29 -1.16 8.97
N TYR A 301 -38.49 -1.55 8.54
CA TYR A 301 -38.75 -1.84 7.13
C TYR A 301 -39.98 -1.08 6.60
N VAL A 302 -40.04 -0.96 5.27
CA VAL A 302 -41.19 -0.48 4.48
C VAL A 302 -41.21 -1.21 3.14
N ASP A 303 -42.31 -1.09 2.39
CA ASP A 303 -42.41 -1.53 0.99
C ASP A 303 -42.12 -3.04 0.80
N GLY A 304 -42.65 -3.86 1.72
CA GLY A 304 -42.54 -5.32 1.71
C GLY A 304 -43.62 -5.99 0.87
N ASP A 305 -43.25 -7.03 0.13
CA ASP A 305 -44.19 -7.82 -0.68
C ASP A 305 -45.17 -8.64 0.19
N LEU A 306 -46.37 -8.87 -0.35
CA LEU A 306 -47.37 -9.79 0.22
C LEU A 306 -47.52 -11.06 -0.64
N VAL A 307 -47.76 -12.20 0.02
CA VAL A 307 -47.84 -13.54 -0.60
C VAL A 307 -49.05 -14.32 -0.09
N ASP A 308 -49.48 -15.36 -0.83
CA ASP A 308 -50.57 -16.27 -0.46
C ASP A 308 -50.22 -17.75 -0.69
N ASP A 309 -51.20 -18.66 -0.57
CA ASP A 309 -51.02 -20.09 -0.84
C ASP A 309 -50.52 -20.41 -2.27
N THR A 310 -50.75 -19.53 -3.25
CA THR A 310 -50.31 -19.71 -4.65
C THR A 310 -48.85 -19.33 -4.87
N TYR A 311 -48.28 -18.49 -4.00
CA TYR A 311 -46.94 -17.97 -4.22
C TYR A 311 -45.92 -19.11 -4.29
N PRO A 312 -45.16 -19.23 -5.40
CA PRO A 312 -44.20 -20.29 -5.58
C PRO A 312 -42.87 -19.94 -4.96
N THR A 313 -42.31 -20.97 -4.35
CA THR A 313 -40.92 -21.18 -4.00
C THR A 313 -40.02 -21.00 -5.28
N ASN A 314 -39.06 -20.02 -5.39
CA ASN A 314 -37.89 -19.89 -6.37
C ASN A 314 -36.42 -19.83 -5.75
N ARG A 315 -35.29 -20.37 -6.29
CA ARG A 315 -34.06 -20.71 -5.46
C ARG A 315 -32.86 -19.82 -5.73
N GLN A 316 -32.13 -19.49 -4.67
CA GLN A 316 -30.96 -18.62 -4.77
C GLN A 316 -29.75 -19.16 -3.98
N LYS A 317 -28.56 -18.97 -4.55
CA LYS A 317 -27.29 -19.23 -3.87
C LYS A 317 -27.01 -18.12 -2.85
N ALA A 318 -26.27 -18.40 -1.79
CA ALA A 318 -25.67 -17.35 -0.98
C ALA A 318 -24.74 -16.47 -1.86
N SER A 319 -25.17 -15.23 -2.17
CA SER A 319 -24.36 -14.24 -2.87
C SER A 319 -24.40 -12.89 -2.15
N PRO A 320 -23.30 -12.11 -2.13
CA PRO A 320 -23.32 -10.70 -1.75
C PRO A 320 -24.31 -9.85 -2.57
N ASP A 321 -24.64 -10.29 -3.78
CA ASP A 321 -25.55 -9.56 -4.69
C ASP A 321 -27.01 -9.54 -4.23
N ASN A 322 -27.40 -10.39 -3.27
CA ASN A 322 -28.77 -10.50 -2.76
C ASN A 322 -29.16 -9.31 -1.84
N LEU A 323 -28.20 -8.42 -1.52
CA LEU A 323 -28.37 -7.22 -0.70
C LEU A 323 -27.81 -6.00 -1.44
N HIS A 324 -28.68 -5.10 -1.91
CA HIS A 324 -28.23 -3.86 -2.55
C HIS A 324 -28.07 -2.75 -1.51
N VAL A 325 -26.81 -2.50 -1.13
CA VAL A 325 -26.39 -1.32 -0.36
C VAL A 325 -26.21 -0.14 -1.31
N TRP A 326 -26.74 1.04 -0.95
CA TRP A 326 -26.35 2.28 -1.60
C TRP A 326 -24.90 2.62 -1.21
N VAL A 327 -23.96 2.16 -2.05
CA VAL A 327 -22.53 1.83 -1.83
C VAL A 327 -21.64 2.85 -1.10
N GLY A 328 -22.09 4.09 -0.90
CA GLY A 328 -21.26 5.20 -0.42
C GLY A 328 -20.50 4.94 0.90
N ILE A 329 -21.14 4.38 1.92
CA ILE A 329 -20.59 4.40 3.30
C ILE A 329 -19.54 3.32 3.54
N TYR A 330 -19.72 2.09 3.07
CA TYR A 330 -18.69 1.06 3.21
C TYR A 330 -17.43 1.45 2.45
N VAL A 331 -17.57 1.90 1.21
CA VAL A 331 -16.43 2.40 0.40
C VAL A 331 -15.77 3.61 1.08
N PHE A 332 -16.55 4.58 1.56
CA PHE A 332 -16.02 5.73 2.32
C PHE A 332 -15.25 5.29 3.57
N SER A 333 -15.78 4.35 4.37
CA SER A 333 -15.09 3.86 5.58
C SER A 333 -13.77 3.17 5.24
N ARG A 334 -13.74 2.34 4.19
CA ARG A 334 -12.52 1.65 3.73
C ARG A 334 -11.50 2.63 3.16
N LEU A 335 -11.94 3.65 2.43
CA LEU A 335 -11.08 4.74 1.94
C LEU A 335 -10.51 5.56 3.10
N MET A 336 -11.33 5.97 4.07
CA MET A 336 -10.88 6.75 5.23
C MET A 336 -9.84 5.98 6.07
N LEU A 337 -9.98 4.66 6.18
CA LEU A 337 -9.01 3.80 6.86
C LEU A 337 -7.74 3.51 6.05
N MET A 338 -7.76 3.67 4.72
CA MET A 338 -6.66 3.30 3.81
C MET A 338 -5.32 3.94 4.18
N GLY A 339 -5.33 5.24 4.48
CA GLY A 339 -4.14 6.02 4.86
C GLY A 339 -3.66 5.80 6.29
N ARG A 340 -4.38 5.03 7.12
CA ARG A 340 -4.08 4.86 8.56
C ARG A 340 -2.88 3.93 8.78
N ARG A 341 -1.96 4.33 9.67
CA ARG A 341 -0.88 3.43 10.14
C ARG A 341 -1.47 2.33 11.04
N ALA A 342 -1.24 1.07 10.69
CA ALA A 342 -1.62 -0.06 11.55
C ALA A 342 -0.74 -0.13 12.81
N LYS A 343 -1.32 -0.58 13.94
CA LYS A 343 -0.70 -0.55 15.28
C LYS A 343 0.69 -1.20 15.36
N ASN A 344 0.93 -2.23 14.56
CA ASN A 344 2.16 -3.04 14.62
C ASN A 344 3.24 -2.56 13.63
N LEU A 345 2.96 -1.56 12.78
CA LEU A 345 3.99 -1.00 11.89
C LEU A 345 5.04 -0.22 12.71
N PRO A 346 6.27 -0.03 12.20
CA PRO A 346 7.24 0.88 12.80
C PRO A 346 6.65 2.29 13.03
N PRO A 347 7.13 3.04 14.04
CA PRO A 347 6.65 4.40 14.34
C PRO A 347 6.81 5.34 13.14
N GLY A 348 6.23 6.54 13.22
CA GLY A 348 6.38 7.54 12.16
C GLY A 348 5.34 8.65 12.27
N PRO A 349 5.43 9.68 11.41
CA PRO A 349 4.62 10.89 11.51
C PRO A 349 3.12 10.62 11.36
N SER A 350 2.30 11.47 11.96
CA SER A 350 0.83 11.32 11.97
C SER A 350 0.24 11.27 10.56
N THR A 351 -0.64 10.31 10.32
CA THR A 351 -1.29 10.07 9.02
C THR A 351 -2.63 10.78 8.90
N LEU A 352 -2.91 11.38 7.75
CA LEU A 352 -4.28 11.80 7.39
C LEU A 352 -5.09 10.62 6.85
N PRO A 353 -6.44 10.62 7.01
CA PRO A 353 -7.32 9.69 6.30
C PRO A 353 -7.09 9.73 4.79
N ILE A 354 -7.28 8.59 4.11
CA ILE A 354 -7.02 8.39 2.67
C ILE A 354 -5.54 8.58 2.27
N LEU A 355 -4.96 9.77 2.46
CA LEU A 355 -3.62 10.14 1.94
C LEU A 355 -2.44 9.56 2.73
N GLY A 356 -2.60 9.28 4.02
CA GLY A 356 -1.49 8.93 4.89
C GLY A 356 -0.54 10.10 5.11
N ASN A 357 0.74 9.92 4.74
CA ASN A 357 1.83 10.88 4.88
C ASN A 357 2.19 11.63 3.59
N ILE A 358 1.48 11.43 2.46
CA ILE A 358 1.78 12.08 1.16
C ILE A 358 1.97 13.59 1.30
N HIS A 359 1.06 14.26 2.02
CA HIS A 359 1.09 15.70 2.30
C HIS A 359 2.32 16.21 3.09
N GLN A 360 3.19 15.32 3.58
CA GLN A 360 4.40 15.63 4.36
C GLN A 360 5.69 15.30 3.61
N ILE A 361 5.59 14.64 2.45
CA ILE A 361 6.70 14.33 1.56
C ILE A 361 6.95 15.58 0.71
N PRO A 362 8.11 16.25 0.84
CA PRO A 362 8.42 17.41 0.02
C PRO A 362 8.69 17.02 -1.44
N ILE A 363 8.52 17.98 -2.36
CA ILE A 363 8.75 17.78 -3.80
C ILE A 363 10.25 17.60 -4.11
N THR A 364 11.14 18.25 -3.34
CA THR A 364 12.60 18.14 -3.41
C THR A 364 13.17 17.94 -2.00
N GLY A 365 14.45 17.57 -1.85
CA GLY A 365 15.08 17.49 -0.52
C GLY A 365 14.59 16.36 0.41
N LEU A 366 13.93 15.32 -0.12
CA LEU A 366 13.38 14.20 0.68
C LEU A 366 14.45 13.50 1.55
N HIS A 367 15.71 13.49 1.12
CA HIS A 367 16.84 12.95 1.88
C HIS A 367 17.08 13.69 3.20
N ALA A 368 16.98 15.02 3.21
CA ALA A 368 17.08 15.84 4.42
C ALA A 368 15.83 15.66 5.32
N LYS A 369 14.66 15.46 4.71
CA LYS A 369 13.43 15.12 5.46
C LYS A 369 13.53 13.77 6.17
N PHE A 370 14.18 12.78 5.54
CA PHE A 370 14.45 11.49 6.16
C PHE A 370 15.50 11.56 7.28
N LEU A 371 16.45 12.50 7.24
CA LEU A 371 17.30 12.81 8.40
C LEU A 371 16.46 13.37 9.56
N GLN A 372 15.60 14.37 9.32
CA GLN A 372 14.73 14.93 10.36
C GLN A 372 13.83 13.86 11.01
N TRP A 373 13.20 13.00 10.21
CA TRP A 373 12.37 11.90 10.75
C TRP A 373 13.19 10.79 11.38
N GLY A 374 14.38 10.49 10.84
CA GLY A 374 15.32 9.55 11.46
C GLY A 374 15.71 9.99 12.87
N GLU A 375 16.11 11.25 13.04
CA GLU A 375 16.44 11.83 14.35
C GLU A 375 15.23 11.85 15.30
N GLN A 376 14.01 12.06 14.79
CA GLN A 376 12.78 12.14 15.59
C GLN A 376 12.24 10.78 16.06
N TYR A 377 12.22 9.76 15.17
CA TYR A 377 11.60 8.45 15.46
C TYR A 377 12.63 7.36 15.79
N GLY A 378 13.89 7.55 15.37
CA GLY A 378 14.97 6.58 15.54
C GLY A 378 14.79 5.29 14.75
N GLY A 379 15.85 4.47 14.72
CA GLY A 379 15.78 3.05 14.38
C GLY A 379 15.16 2.74 13.01
N ILE A 380 13.90 2.30 13.02
CA ILE A 380 13.10 2.09 11.82
C ILE A 380 11.82 2.91 11.99
N PHE A 381 11.48 3.68 10.96
CA PHE A 381 10.18 4.36 10.90
C PHE A 381 9.43 3.99 9.61
N SER A 382 8.13 4.26 9.58
CA SER A 382 7.27 3.99 8.43
C SER A 382 6.49 5.21 7.98
N LEU A 383 6.09 5.22 6.70
CA LEU A 383 5.21 6.19 6.08
C LEU A 383 4.06 5.45 5.38
N LYS A 384 2.85 6.01 5.44
CA LYS A 384 1.71 5.56 4.63
C LYS A 384 1.64 6.42 3.38
N ILE A 385 1.57 5.81 2.21
CA ILE A 385 1.42 6.50 0.93
C ILE A 385 0.13 5.94 0.34
N ALA A 386 -0.99 6.61 0.64
CA ALA A 386 -2.31 6.03 0.50
C ALA A 386 -2.40 4.60 1.11
N SER A 387 -2.76 3.61 0.30
CA SER A 387 -2.80 2.18 0.69
C SER A 387 -1.41 1.58 0.94
N SER A 388 -0.38 2.06 0.25
CA SER A 388 0.99 1.56 0.32
C SER A 388 1.68 1.89 1.64
N THR A 389 2.73 1.13 1.95
CA THR A 389 3.55 1.32 3.16
C THR A 389 5.01 1.44 2.74
N MET A 390 5.68 2.50 3.18
CA MET A 390 7.12 2.68 3.06
C MET A 390 7.76 2.52 4.43
N ILE A 391 8.89 1.83 4.49
CA ILE A 391 9.70 1.57 5.69
C ILE A 391 11.08 2.19 5.43
N VAL A 392 11.57 3.00 6.36
CA VAL A 392 12.86 3.68 6.26
C VAL A 392 13.79 3.12 7.33
N LEU A 393 14.90 2.52 6.90
CA LEU A 393 15.88 1.87 7.77
C LEU A 393 16.95 2.87 8.22
N PHE A 394 16.61 3.75 9.16
CA PHE A 394 17.53 4.68 9.82
C PHE A 394 18.34 3.98 10.95
N ASP A 395 18.80 2.76 10.71
CA ASP A 395 19.65 2.02 11.64
C ASP A 395 20.57 1.04 10.91
N ARG A 396 21.84 1.10 11.27
CA ARG A 396 22.91 0.27 10.72
C ARG A 396 22.68 -1.22 11.00
N LYS A 397 22.14 -1.55 12.17
CA LYS A 397 21.83 -2.94 12.55
C LYS A 397 20.60 -3.46 11.81
N ALA A 398 19.56 -2.65 11.65
CA ALA A 398 18.37 -2.97 10.85
C ALA A 398 18.71 -3.24 9.38
N VAL A 399 19.53 -2.39 8.74
CA VAL A 399 20.00 -2.64 7.36
C VAL A 399 20.71 -4.00 7.24
N HIS A 400 21.57 -4.33 8.20
CA HIS A 400 22.28 -5.60 8.22
C HIS A 400 21.36 -6.82 8.48
N ASP A 401 20.51 -6.76 9.50
CA ASP A 401 19.64 -7.88 9.89
C ASP A 401 18.53 -8.16 8.87
N LEU A 402 18.12 -7.16 8.09
CA LEU A 402 17.05 -7.28 7.10
C LEU A 402 17.58 -7.40 5.67
N VAL A 403 18.43 -6.47 5.23
CA VAL A 403 18.85 -6.39 3.82
C VAL A 403 20.04 -7.32 3.52
N ASP A 404 21.03 -7.41 4.41
CA ASP A 404 22.15 -8.34 4.22
C ASP A 404 21.72 -9.78 4.54
N LYS A 405 21.28 -10.06 5.78
CA LYS A 405 20.95 -11.43 6.23
C LYS A 405 19.70 -12.00 5.56
N LYS A 406 18.61 -11.24 5.47
CA LYS A 406 17.33 -11.69 4.87
C LYS A 406 17.19 -11.24 3.41
N GLY A 407 18.29 -11.11 2.68
CA GLY A 407 18.30 -10.56 1.32
C GLY A 407 17.35 -11.24 0.30
N VAL A 408 16.89 -12.48 0.52
CA VAL A 408 15.84 -13.10 -0.32
C VAL A 408 14.47 -12.41 -0.16
N ILE A 409 14.19 -11.87 1.02
CA ILE A 409 12.95 -11.13 1.32
C ILE A 409 13.06 -9.66 0.89
N TYR A 410 14.24 -9.07 1.04
CA TYR A 410 14.50 -7.62 0.86
C TYR A 410 15.27 -7.28 -0.43
N SER A 411 15.13 -8.06 -1.51
CA SER A 411 15.80 -7.77 -2.80
C SER A 411 14.89 -7.68 -4.02
N GLU A 412 13.57 -7.66 -3.84
CA GLU A 412 12.66 -7.24 -4.90
C GLU A 412 12.66 -5.71 -5.05
N ARG A 413 11.99 -5.22 -6.09
CA ARG A 413 11.81 -3.79 -6.36
C ARG A 413 10.32 -3.43 -6.32
N PRO A 414 9.95 -2.21 -5.86
CA PRO A 414 8.57 -1.77 -5.95
C PRO A 414 8.19 -1.55 -7.42
N PRO A 415 6.92 -1.77 -7.81
CA PRO A 415 6.42 -1.27 -9.09
C PRO A 415 6.68 0.24 -9.20
N ASN A 416 7.11 0.69 -10.38
CA ASN A 416 7.35 2.10 -10.66
C ASN A 416 6.99 2.36 -12.11
N HIS A 417 5.74 2.75 -12.35
CA HIS A 417 5.20 2.92 -13.69
C HIS A 417 5.92 4.00 -14.51
N VAL A 418 6.49 5.01 -13.84
CA VAL A 418 7.28 6.04 -14.52
C VAL A 418 8.60 5.45 -15.00
N ALA A 419 9.30 4.68 -14.16
CA ALA A 419 10.50 3.96 -14.59
C ALA A 419 10.20 2.94 -15.71
N ASP A 420 9.07 2.23 -15.63
CA ASP A 420 8.64 1.30 -16.67
C ASP A 420 8.41 2.00 -18.01
N ILE A 421 7.89 3.24 -18.04
CA ILE A 421 7.79 4.05 -19.26
C ILE A 421 9.17 4.48 -19.73
N VAL A 422 10.00 5.04 -18.84
CA VAL A 422 11.33 5.59 -19.17
C VAL A 422 12.28 4.52 -19.72
N THR A 423 12.19 3.26 -19.26
CA THR A 423 13.06 2.17 -19.72
C THR A 423 12.33 1.08 -20.51
N HIS A 424 11.06 1.27 -20.88
CA HIS A 424 10.20 0.22 -21.46
C HIS A 424 10.22 -1.12 -20.69
N GLY A 425 10.40 -1.08 -19.36
CA GLY A 425 10.52 -2.25 -18.47
C GLY A 425 11.92 -2.88 -18.37
N ASP A 426 12.87 -2.50 -19.23
CA ASP A 426 14.21 -3.12 -19.31
C ASP A 426 15.26 -2.55 -18.32
N SER A 427 14.81 -1.96 -17.20
CA SER A 427 15.72 -1.35 -16.21
C SER A 427 16.45 -2.37 -15.34
N PHE A 428 17.76 -2.55 -15.57
CA PHE A 428 18.63 -3.37 -14.68
C PHE A 428 18.64 -2.90 -13.21
N ALA A 429 18.44 -1.61 -12.96
CA ALA A 429 18.41 -1.03 -11.60
C ALA A 429 17.08 -1.31 -10.87
N PHE A 430 15.95 -1.18 -11.58
CA PHE A 430 14.59 -1.24 -11.03
C PHE A 430 13.85 -2.57 -11.27
N MET A 431 14.37 -3.51 -12.08
CA MET A 431 13.70 -4.80 -12.27
C MET A 431 13.76 -5.72 -11.03
N ASN A 432 12.71 -6.52 -10.85
CA ASN A 432 12.63 -7.60 -9.86
C ASN A 432 13.67 -8.72 -10.12
N ASN A 433 13.80 -9.71 -9.23
CA ASN A 433 14.81 -10.78 -9.31
C ASN A 433 14.47 -11.87 -10.36
N THR A 434 14.22 -11.45 -11.59
CA THR A 434 13.86 -12.31 -12.74
C THR A 434 15.04 -13.15 -13.23
N PRO A 435 14.82 -14.13 -14.13
CA PRO A 435 15.93 -14.79 -14.84
C PRO A 435 16.80 -13.80 -15.62
N LEU A 436 16.18 -12.82 -16.31
CA LEU A 436 16.88 -11.75 -17.05
C LEU A 436 17.81 -10.95 -16.13
N TYR A 437 17.29 -10.48 -14.98
CA TYR A 437 18.09 -9.78 -13.97
C TYR A 437 19.31 -10.58 -13.54
N ARG A 438 19.15 -11.89 -13.32
CA ARG A 438 20.24 -12.76 -12.86
C ARG A 438 21.33 -12.94 -13.90
N GLU A 439 20.99 -13.04 -15.19
CA GLU A 439 21.99 -13.10 -16.27
C GLU A 439 22.69 -11.75 -16.47
N GLN A 440 21.95 -10.64 -16.54
CA GLN A 440 22.54 -9.28 -16.57
C GLN A 440 23.47 -9.04 -15.36
N ARG A 441 23.03 -9.41 -14.15
CA ARG A 441 23.84 -9.27 -12.93
C ARG A 441 25.09 -10.12 -12.96
N LYS A 442 25.04 -11.31 -13.57
CA LYS A 442 26.20 -12.20 -13.77
C LYS A 442 27.21 -11.59 -14.74
N VAL A 443 26.75 -11.04 -15.88
CA VAL A 443 27.62 -10.34 -16.86
C VAL A 443 28.31 -9.14 -16.21
N ALA A 444 27.56 -8.30 -15.48
CA ALA A 444 28.11 -7.16 -14.76
C ALA A 444 29.13 -7.59 -13.69
N SER A 445 28.77 -8.55 -12.83
CA SER A 445 29.65 -9.00 -11.72
C SER A 445 30.92 -9.69 -12.22
N HIS A 446 30.88 -10.35 -13.38
CA HIS A 446 32.07 -10.94 -14.00
C HIS A 446 33.03 -9.87 -14.54
N ASN A 447 32.54 -8.97 -15.40
CA ASN A 447 33.37 -7.96 -16.05
C ASN A 447 33.84 -6.84 -15.10
N LEU A 448 33.13 -6.60 -13.99
CA LEU A 448 33.48 -5.62 -12.96
C LEU A 448 34.14 -6.27 -11.72
N SER A 449 34.56 -7.53 -11.83
CA SER A 449 35.30 -8.21 -10.75
C SER A 449 36.70 -7.59 -10.56
N PRO A 450 37.24 -7.54 -9.32
CA PRO A 450 38.54 -6.94 -9.03
C PRO A 450 39.65 -7.40 -9.98
N ARG A 451 39.71 -8.71 -10.24
CA ARG A 451 40.71 -9.33 -11.13
C ARG A 451 40.65 -8.79 -12.56
N ILE A 452 39.46 -8.69 -13.16
CA ILE A 452 39.31 -8.15 -14.53
C ILE A 452 39.66 -6.66 -14.55
N LEU A 453 39.29 -5.91 -13.52
CA LEU A 453 39.61 -4.49 -13.42
C LEU A 453 41.13 -4.26 -13.30
N ASP A 454 41.79 -4.98 -12.41
CA ASP A 454 43.23 -4.86 -12.18
C ASP A 454 44.07 -5.35 -13.38
N GLU A 455 43.67 -6.44 -14.05
CA GLU A 455 44.39 -6.99 -15.22
C GLU A 455 44.16 -6.23 -16.53
N LYS A 456 42.93 -5.72 -16.77
CA LYS A 456 42.50 -5.27 -18.11
C LYS A 456 42.02 -3.83 -18.20
N VAL A 457 41.66 -3.21 -17.07
CA VAL A 457 41.07 -1.86 -17.02
C VAL A 457 42.01 -0.85 -16.37
N GLY A 458 42.94 -1.29 -15.51
CA GLY A 458 43.85 -0.41 -14.77
C GLY A 458 44.65 0.55 -15.65
N GLY A 459 45.17 0.10 -16.79
CA GLY A 459 45.89 0.96 -17.74
C GLY A 459 45.00 2.03 -18.38
N ILE A 460 43.76 1.67 -18.76
CA ILE A 460 42.75 2.59 -19.31
C ILE A 460 42.40 3.68 -18.28
N GLN A 461 42.18 3.29 -17.01
CA GLN A 461 41.96 4.26 -15.94
C GLN A 461 43.18 5.16 -15.74
N ASP A 462 44.39 4.60 -15.69
CA ASP A 462 45.59 5.40 -15.47
C ASP A 462 45.81 6.41 -16.61
N ALA A 463 45.67 5.99 -17.87
CA ALA A 463 45.89 6.82 -19.03
C ALA A 463 44.85 7.94 -19.15
N GLU A 464 43.55 7.65 -19.03
CA GLU A 464 42.49 8.66 -19.10
C GLU A 464 42.55 9.68 -17.94
N ILE A 465 43.03 9.26 -16.76
CA ILE A 465 43.26 10.15 -15.61
C ILE A 465 44.57 10.95 -15.75
N THR A 466 45.61 10.40 -16.39
CA THR A 466 46.79 11.20 -16.77
C THR A 466 46.41 12.29 -17.78
N ILE A 467 45.56 11.96 -18.75
CA ILE A 467 45.02 12.92 -19.74
C ILE A 467 44.13 13.97 -19.06
N LEU A 468 43.36 13.61 -18.03
CA LEU A 468 42.67 14.59 -17.16
C LEU A 468 43.65 15.61 -16.58
N LEU A 469 44.82 15.20 -16.05
CA LEU A 469 45.80 16.16 -15.53
C LEU A 469 46.36 17.08 -16.63
N ARG A 470 46.61 16.56 -17.84
CA ARG A 470 47.03 17.35 -19.00
C ARG A 470 45.97 18.42 -19.34
N ASP A 471 44.70 18.04 -19.32
CA ASP A 471 43.59 18.92 -19.67
C ASP A 471 43.33 19.96 -18.57
N LEU A 472 43.55 19.61 -17.29
CA LEU A 472 43.60 20.57 -16.18
C LEU A 472 44.77 21.55 -16.26
N LEU A 473 45.91 21.19 -16.86
CA LEU A 473 46.98 22.16 -17.16
C LEU A 473 46.59 23.12 -18.29
N ALA A 474 45.94 22.60 -19.34
CA ALA A 474 45.62 23.38 -20.54
C ALA A 474 44.42 24.33 -20.34
N THR A 475 43.33 23.84 -19.75
CA THR A 475 42.10 24.62 -19.52
C THR A 475 41.52 24.33 -18.12
N PRO A 476 42.21 24.74 -17.02
CA PRO A 476 41.80 24.45 -15.64
C PRO A 476 40.40 24.95 -15.26
N ALA A 477 39.92 26.02 -15.92
CA ALA A 477 38.58 26.55 -15.69
C ALA A 477 37.46 25.58 -16.10
N ASP A 478 37.75 24.61 -16.97
CA ASP A 478 36.79 23.64 -17.52
C ASP A 478 36.87 22.26 -16.83
N PHE A 479 37.47 22.21 -15.63
CA PHE A 479 37.66 20.98 -14.85
C PHE A 479 36.40 20.12 -14.72
N TYR A 480 35.22 20.75 -14.68
CA TYR A 480 33.94 20.08 -14.53
C TYR A 480 33.67 19.15 -15.72
N HIS A 481 33.81 19.64 -16.96
CA HIS A 481 33.67 18.84 -18.16
C HIS A 481 34.83 17.85 -18.35
N HIS A 482 36.06 18.20 -17.95
CA HIS A 482 37.19 17.26 -18.02
C HIS A 482 36.97 16.01 -17.16
N VAL A 483 36.51 16.17 -15.92
CA VAL A 483 36.16 15.06 -15.02
C VAL A 483 34.99 14.23 -15.59
N MET A 484 33.97 14.91 -16.12
CA MET A 484 32.83 14.24 -16.78
C MET A 484 33.26 13.40 -17.99
N ARG A 485 34.07 13.97 -18.88
CA ARG A 485 34.64 13.32 -20.07
C ARG A 485 35.47 12.10 -19.68
N THR A 486 36.37 12.24 -18.70
CA THR A 486 37.29 11.16 -18.31
C THR A 486 36.54 9.94 -17.75
N THR A 487 35.52 10.13 -16.92
CA THR A 487 34.71 9.01 -16.40
C THR A 487 33.81 8.38 -17.46
N CYS A 488 33.22 9.20 -18.35
CA CYS A 488 32.46 8.72 -19.51
C CYS A 488 33.33 7.90 -20.46
N SER A 489 34.51 8.42 -20.81
CA SER A 489 35.49 7.75 -21.67
C SER A 489 35.93 6.39 -21.10
N VAL A 490 36.31 6.31 -19.81
CA VAL A 490 36.64 5.02 -19.16
C VAL A 490 35.48 4.02 -19.25
N ALA A 491 34.24 4.46 -18.97
CA ALA A 491 33.07 3.60 -19.04
C ALA A 491 32.76 3.14 -20.50
N CYS A 492 32.82 4.06 -21.46
CA CYS A 492 32.59 3.77 -22.89
C CYS A 492 33.67 2.85 -23.48
N ILE A 493 34.94 2.98 -23.08
CA ILE A 493 36.01 2.06 -23.50
C ILE A 493 35.73 0.65 -22.95
N MET A 494 35.35 0.53 -21.67
CA MET A 494 35.02 -0.77 -21.07
C MET A 494 33.79 -1.42 -21.70
N VAL A 495 32.72 -0.66 -21.90
CA VAL A 495 31.43 -1.17 -22.36
C VAL A 495 31.40 -1.34 -23.88
N TRP A 496 31.63 -0.26 -24.61
CA TRP A 496 31.46 -0.16 -26.07
C TRP A 496 32.77 -0.30 -26.86
N GLY A 497 33.93 -0.32 -26.18
CA GLY A 497 35.23 -0.37 -26.83
C GLY A 497 35.57 0.92 -27.56
N GLN A 498 34.99 2.05 -27.15
CA GLN A 498 35.08 3.34 -27.84
C GLN A 498 35.45 4.46 -26.87
N ARG A 499 36.34 5.34 -27.29
CA ARG A 499 36.88 6.43 -26.47
C ARG A 499 36.12 7.76 -26.64
N GLY A 500 35.95 8.47 -25.55
CA GLY A 500 35.50 9.86 -25.57
C GLY A 500 36.70 10.81 -25.55
N ALA A 501 37.30 11.10 -26.71
CA ALA A 501 38.54 11.87 -26.78
C ALA A 501 38.42 13.30 -26.20
N THR A 502 37.30 13.97 -26.49
CA THR A 502 36.93 15.31 -25.99
C THR A 502 35.52 15.27 -25.38
N TYR A 503 35.13 16.26 -24.58
CA TYR A 503 33.79 16.30 -23.98
C TYR A 503 32.68 16.34 -25.06
N ASP A 504 32.86 17.12 -26.13
CA ASP A 504 31.89 17.22 -27.23
C ASP A 504 31.86 16.00 -28.17
N SER A 505 32.80 15.06 -28.05
CA SER A 505 32.72 13.80 -28.76
C SER A 505 31.55 12.96 -28.25
N PHE A 506 30.90 12.16 -29.11
CA PHE A 506 29.72 11.37 -28.71
C PHE A 506 29.98 10.54 -27.43
N PHE A 507 31.06 9.75 -27.38
CA PHE A 507 31.40 8.97 -26.18
C PHE A 507 32.02 9.79 -25.03
N GLY A 508 32.22 11.10 -25.20
CA GLY A 508 32.60 12.03 -24.13
C GLY A 508 31.42 12.59 -23.33
N ARG A 509 30.22 12.70 -23.96
CA ARG A 509 29.02 13.30 -23.35
C ARG A 509 27.71 12.50 -23.43
N CYS A 510 27.62 11.45 -24.26
CA CYS A 510 26.36 10.72 -24.52
C CYS A 510 25.60 10.29 -23.25
N VAL A 511 26.31 9.86 -22.21
CA VAL A 511 25.70 9.47 -20.93
C VAL A 511 24.99 10.63 -20.24
N TYR A 512 25.52 11.85 -20.32
CA TYR A 512 24.95 13.04 -19.70
C TYR A 512 23.75 13.56 -20.50
N ASP A 513 23.84 13.49 -21.83
CA ASP A 513 22.72 13.80 -22.74
C ASP A 513 21.51 12.86 -22.49
N ALA A 514 21.77 11.58 -22.21
CA ALA A 514 20.71 10.64 -21.79
C ALA A 514 20.22 10.91 -20.35
N MET A 515 21.15 11.05 -19.40
CA MET A 515 20.87 11.16 -17.96
C MET A 515 20.17 12.45 -17.54
N GLU A 516 20.29 13.56 -18.29
CA GLU A 516 19.58 14.80 -18.00
C GLU A 516 18.06 14.58 -17.99
N SER A 517 17.55 14.00 -19.08
CA SER A 517 16.12 13.66 -19.19
C SER A 517 15.66 12.59 -18.20
N TYR A 518 16.53 11.63 -17.89
CA TYR A 518 16.27 10.52 -16.97
C TYR A 518 16.11 11.00 -15.53
N SER A 519 17.01 11.88 -15.10
CA SER A 519 17.02 12.42 -13.74
C SER A 519 15.80 13.32 -13.50
N GLU A 520 15.43 14.15 -14.48
CA GLU A 520 14.19 14.96 -14.47
C GLU A 520 12.92 14.07 -14.43
N ALA A 521 12.93 12.93 -15.14
CA ALA A 521 11.78 12.04 -15.21
C ALA A 521 11.59 11.19 -13.93
N LEU A 522 12.67 10.84 -13.21
CA LEU A 522 12.63 9.96 -12.03
C LEU A 522 12.91 10.65 -10.68
N GLU A 523 12.98 11.98 -10.66
CA GLU A 523 13.11 12.75 -9.42
C GLU A 523 11.97 12.41 -8.42
N PRO A 524 12.29 12.01 -7.18
CA PRO A 524 11.28 11.71 -6.16
C PRO A 524 10.45 12.95 -5.81
N GLY A 525 9.18 12.96 -6.22
CA GLY A 525 8.26 14.09 -6.04
C GLY A 525 7.86 14.80 -7.34
N ALA A 526 8.61 14.61 -8.43
CA ALA A 526 8.30 15.21 -9.73
C ALA A 526 7.09 14.58 -10.45
N ASN A 527 6.66 13.39 -10.02
CA ASN A 527 5.56 12.63 -10.62
C ASN A 527 4.42 12.44 -9.61
N PRO A 528 3.15 12.42 -10.05
CA PRO A 528 2.05 12.08 -9.17
C PRO A 528 2.14 10.59 -8.73
N PRO A 529 1.51 10.21 -7.60
CA PRO A 529 1.54 8.84 -7.06
C PRO A 529 0.69 7.85 -7.90
N VAL A 530 1.09 7.63 -9.15
CA VAL A 530 0.34 6.83 -10.15
C VAL A 530 0.22 5.35 -9.78
N ASP A 531 1.17 4.81 -9.01
CA ASP A 531 1.15 3.42 -8.57
C ASP A 531 0.26 3.20 -7.34
N ASP A 532 0.13 4.21 -6.47
CA ASP A 532 -0.80 4.20 -5.34
C ASP A 532 -2.25 4.57 -5.77
N PHE A 533 -2.38 5.35 -6.84
CA PHE A 533 -3.66 5.76 -7.44
C PHE A 533 -3.73 5.38 -8.93
N PRO A 534 -3.99 4.10 -9.28
CA PRO A 534 -3.96 3.62 -10.66
C PRO A 534 -4.86 4.35 -11.65
N PHE A 535 -5.92 5.02 -11.19
CA PHE A 535 -6.81 5.81 -12.07
C PHE A 535 -6.06 6.93 -12.81
N LEU A 536 -4.98 7.46 -12.23
CA LEU A 536 -4.11 8.47 -12.85
C LEU A 536 -3.43 7.96 -14.12
N LYS A 537 -3.27 6.64 -14.28
CA LYS A 537 -2.70 6.02 -15.49
C LYS A 537 -3.63 6.10 -16.70
N TYR A 538 -4.91 6.41 -16.50
CA TYR A 538 -5.92 6.54 -17.57
C TYR A 538 -6.26 7.99 -17.92
N LEU A 539 -5.64 8.97 -17.26
CA LEU A 539 -5.81 10.38 -17.61
C LEU A 539 -5.24 10.67 -19.02
N PRO A 540 -5.90 11.53 -19.82
CA PRO A 540 -5.37 12.01 -21.09
C PRO A 540 -4.02 12.72 -20.95
N ASP A 541 -3.23 12.76 -22.02
CA ASP A 541 -1.87 13.30 -22.00
C ASP A 541 -1.81 14.79 -21.66
N PHE A 542 -2.83 15.58 -22.05
CA PHE A 542 -2.91 17.01 -21.68
C PHE A 542 -3.08 17.23 -20.17
N MET A 543 -3.54 16.22 -19.42
CA MET A 543 -3.59 16.21 -17.95
C MET A 543 -2.40 15.47 -17.32
N SER A 544 -1.52 14.89 -18.14
CA SER A 544 -0.44 13.98 -17.72
C SER A 544 0.92 14.40 -18.29
N PRO A 545 1.40 15.65 -18.04
CA PRO A 545 2.70 16.11 -18.55
C PRO A 545 3.88 15.26 -18.06
N TRP A 546 3.73 14.60 -16.90
CA TRP A 546 4.67 13.60 -16.38
C TRP A 546 4.89 12.43 -17.35
N ARG A 547 3.85 11.99 -18.07
CA ARG A 547 3.94 10.89 -19.06
C ARG A 547 4.70 11.33 -20.30
N ILE A 548 4.43 12.54 -20.79
CA ILE A 548 5.15 13.13 -21.93
C ILE A 548 6.65 13.27 -21.60
N ARG A 549 6.99 13.74 -20.39
CA ARG A 549 8.38 13.80 -19.91
C ARG A 549 9.03 12.40 -19.85
N ALA A 550 8.33 11.41 -19.31
CA ALA A 550 8.82 10.03 -19.23
C ALA A 550 9.06 9.42 -20.63
N GLN A 551 8.15 9.63 -21.58
CA GLN A 551 8.30 9.22 -22.99
C GLN A 551 9.46 9.95 -23.68
N ARG A 552 9.63 11.27 -23.45
CA ARG A 552 10.78 12.03 -23.95
C ARG A 552 12.09 11.42 -23.46
N SER A 553 12.16 11.04 -22.19
CA SER A 553 13.34 10.41 -21.60
C SER A 553 13.63 9.04 -22.20
N TYR A 554 12.62 8.18 -22.36
CA TYR A 554 12.78 6.91 -23.08
C TYR A 554 13.38 7.10 -24.48
N HIS A 555 12.81 8.01 -25.28
CA HIS A 555 13.31 8.26 -26.62
C HIS A 555 14.75 8.78 -26.63
N ALA A 556 15.14 9.63 -25.69
CA ALA A 556 16.52 10.12 -25.55
C ALA A 556 17.50 8.99 -25.19
N MET A 557 17.16 8.13 -24.22
CA MET A 557 17.99 6.97 -23.85
C MET A 557 18.11 5.97 -25.01
N ASP A 558 16.98 5.58 -25.59
CA ASP A 558 16.93 4.55 -26.63
C ASP A 558 17.67 4.98 -27.91
N GLN A 559 17.52 6.23 -28.33
CA GLN A 559 18.30 6.80 -29.44
C GLN A 559 19.80 6.85 -29.13
N THR A 560 20.17 7.21 -27.90
CA THR A 560 21.57 7.26 -27.47
C THR A 560 22.22 5.87 -27.50
N TRP A 561 21.57 4.86 -26.93
CA TRP A 561 22.13 3.51 -26.86
C TRP A 561 22.07 2.75 -28.18
N LYS A 562 21.09 3.05 -29.07
CA LYS A 562 21.12 2.60 -30.48
C LYS A 562 22.30 3.21 -31.24
N LYS A 563 22.52 4.52 -31.14
CA LYS A 563 23.67 5.19 -31.77
C LYS A 563 25.02 4.67 -31.24
N ALA A 564 25.11 4.38 -29.94
CA ALA A 564 26.30 3.75 -29.36
C ALA A 564 26.56 2.35 -29.93
N ARG A 565 25.50 1.56 -30.12
CA ARG A 565 25.57 0.25 -30.77
C ARG A 565 25.99 0.35 -32.24
N GLU A 566 25.37 1.23 -33.03
CA GLU A 566 25.71 1.48 -34.45
C GLU A 566 27.19 1.82 -34.64
N ILE A 567 27.73 2.76 -33.83
CA ILE A 567 29.15 3.15 -33.89
C ILE A 567 30.06 2.02 -33.40
N SER A 568 29.59 1.17 -32.49
CA SER A 568 30.34 0.00 -32.02
C SER A 568 30.43 -1.09 -33.09
N ASP A 569 29.31 -1.41 -33.74
CA ASP A 569 29.24 -2.43 -34.80
C ASP A 569 30.05 -2.00 -36.02
N ALA A 570 29.91 -0.76 -36.50
CA ALA A 570 30.73 -0.21 -37.58
C ALA A 570 32.25 -0.23 -37.26
N ARG A 571 32.62 -0.11 -35.98
CA ARG A 571 34.00 -0.30 -35.53
C ARG A 571 34.41 -1.77 -35.55
N ARG A 572 33.54 -2.70 -35.15
CA ARG A 572 33.80 -4.15 -35.22
C ARG A 572 34.02 -4.61 -36.66
N ASP A 573 33.25 -4.09 -37.62
CA ASP A 573 33.44 -4.38 -39.05
C ASP A 573 34.80 -3.84 -39.56
N ARG A 574 35.24 -2.67 -39.07
CA ARG A 574 36.47 -2.00 -39.51
C ARG A 574 37.74 -2.60 -38.90
N VAL A 575 37.74 -2.94 -37.61
CA VAL A 575 38.96 -3.33 -36.85
C VAL A 575 38.80 -4.57 -35.96
N GLY A 576 37.64 -5.23 -35.99
CA GLY A 576 37.34 -6.41 -35.19
C GLY A 576 37.00 -6.12 -33.72
N SER A 577 36.94 -7.21 -32.95
CA SER A 577 36.66 -7.19 -31.52
C SER A 577 37.80 -6.55 -30.73
N ARG A 578 37.47 -5.53 -29.92
CA ARG A 578 38.36 -4.90 -28.94
C ARG A 578 38.20 -5.55 -27.55
N ASN A 579 37.48 -6.68 -27.45
CA ASN A 579 37.21 -7.42 -26.20
C ASN A 579 36.49 -6.59 -25.11
N CYS A 580 35.73 -5.55 -25.48
CA CYS A 580 34.88 -4.80 -24.54
C CYS A 580 33.67 -5.65 -24.07
N ILE A 581 32.81 -5.12 -23.19
CA ILE A 581 31.64 -5.87 -22.68
C ILE A 581 30.64 -6.14 -23.82
N ALA A 582 30.37 -5.14 -24.67
CA ALA A 582 29.48 -5.27 -25.83
C ALA A 582 29.98 -6.35 -26.79
N ASP A 583 31.26 -6.30 -27.19
CA ASP A 583 31.86 -7.30 -28.09
C ASP A 583 31.67 -8.73 -27.58
N LYS A 584 31.99 -8.97 -26.30
CA LYS A 584 31.83 -10.29 -25.67
C LYS A 584 30.37 -10.75 -25.57
N MET A 585 29.44 -9.83 -25.36
CA MET A 585 28.01 -10.15 -25.32
C MET A 585 27.47 -10.54 -26.69
N LEU A 586 27.95 -9.88 -27.76
CA LEU A 586 27.60 -10.20 -29.14
C LEU A 586 28.28 -11.50 -29.64
N GLU A 587 29.39 -11.91 -29.02
CA GLU A 587 30.12 -13.16 -29.31
C GLU A 587 29.58 -14.38 -28.53
N ASP A 588 28.86 -14.19 -27.41
CA ASP A 588 28.25 -15.29 -26.63
C ASP A 588 26.79 -15.52 -27.02
N ALA A 589 26.58 -16.52 -27.89
CA ALA A 589 25.25 -16.95 -28.33
C ALA A 589 24.27 -17.20 -27.15
N LYS A 590 24.76 -17.66 -25.98
CA LYS A 590 23.91 -17.92 -24.81
C LYS A 590 23.38 -16.65 -24.14
N LEU A 591 23.89 -15.48 -24.50
CA LEU A 591 23.40 -14.17 -24.07
C LEU A 591 22.51 -13.55 -25.15
N THR A 592 22.89 -13.63 -26.43
CA THR A 592 22.05 -13.12 -27.55
C THR A 592 20.74 -13.89 -27.68
N ASP A 593 20.71 -15.20 -27.43
CA ASP A 593 19.48 -16.01 -27.46
C ASP A 593 18.52 -15.69 -26.31
N LYS A 594 18.94 -14.92 -25.30
CA LYS A 594 18.17 -14.62 -24.08
C LYS A 594 17.70 -13.17 -23.95
N MET A 595 18.16 -12.27 -24.82
CA MET A 595 17.91 -10.83 -24.72
C MET A 595 17.69 -10.26 -26.12
N SER A 596 16.72 -9.37 -26.27
CA SER A 596 16.60 -8.60 -27.52
C SER A 596 17.77 -7.63 -27.71
N ASP A 597 18.04 -7.17 -28.93
CA ASP A 597 19.03 -6.12 -29.18
C ASP A 597 18.75 -4.85 -28.35
N GLN A 598 17.47 -4.51 -28.14
CA GLN A 598 17.07 -3.41 -27.26
C GLN A 598 17.51 -3.66 -25.81
N GLN A 599 17.24 -4.86 -25.27
CA GLN A 599 17.65 -5.25 -23.92
C GLN A 599 19.16 -5.26 -23.72
N ILE A 600 19.92 -5.70 -24.74
CA ILE A 600 21.38 -5.65 -24.74
C ILE A 600 21.86 -4.20 -24.72
N ASN A 601 21.35 -3.36 -25.63
CA ASN A 601 21.77 -1.97 -25.75
C ASN A 601 21.43 -1.17 -24.47
N HIS A 602 20.24 -1.36 -23.89
CA HIS A 602 19.80 -0.71 -22.66
C HIS A 602 20.62 -1.19 -21.45
N PHE A 603 20.90 -2.50 -21.34
CA PHE A 603 21.76 -3.02 -20.27
C PHE A 603 23.19 -2.47 -20.36
N LEU A 604 23.79 -2.42 -21.55
CA LEU A 604 25.10 -1.81 -21.79
C LEU A 604 25.06 -0.31 -21.46
N GLY A 605 24.00 0.40 -21.84
CA GLY A 605 23.75 1.79 -21.46
C GLY A 605 23.78 2.02 -19.95
N VAL A 606 23.01 1.23 -19.18
CA VAL A 606 22.98 1.31 -17.70
C VAL A 606 24.36 1.06 -17.06
N LEU A 607 25.24 0.27 -17.67
CA LEU A 607 26.63 0.12 -17.21
C LEU A 607 27.46 1.40 -17.43
N VAL A 608 27.21 2.15 -18.51
CA VAL A 608 27.83 3.46 -18.74
C VAL A 608 27.25 4.52 -17.80
N GLU A 609 25.92 4.58 -17.66
CA GLU A 609 25.20 5.49 -16.73
C GLU A 609 25.74 5.35 -15.30
N GLY A 610 25.76 4.12 -14.78
CA GLY A 610 26.29 3.85 -13.45
C GLY A 610 27.81 4.09 -13.32
N GLY A 611 28.58 3.82 -14.37
CA GLY A 611 30.04 3.93 -14.36
C GLY A 611 30.57 5.36 -14.51
N ALA A 612 29.88 6.21 -15.29
CA ALA A 612 30.34 7.55 -15.65
C ALA A 612 29.80 8.62 -14.69
N ASP A 613 28.48 8.84 -14.68
CA ASP A 613 27.83 9.97 -14.01
C ASP A 613 27.97 9.93 -12.48
N THR A 614 27.83 8.73 -11.90
CA THR A 614 28.03 8.59 -10.44
C THR A 614 29.48 8.80 -10.04
N THR A 615 30.43 8.38 -10.89
CA THR A 615 31.86 8.53 -10.61
C THR A 615 32.29 9.98 -10.76
N SER A 616 31.87 10.71 -11.81
CA SER A 616 32.17 12.13 -11.95
C SER A 616 31.56 12.95 -10.83
N SER A 617 30.28 12.72 -10.49
CA SER A 617 29.61 13.37 -9.36
C SER A 617 30.37 13.18 -8.04
N SER A 618 30.89 11.97 -7.78
CA SER A 618 31.69 11.71 -6.57
C SER A 618 33.07 12.41 -6.58
N ILE A 619 33.77 12.45 -7.72
CA ILE A 619 35.06 13.15 -7.83
C ILE A 619 34.88 14.67 -7.71
N LEU A 620 33.83 15.22 -8.33
CA LEU A 620 33.49 16.65 -8.23
C LEU A 620 33.10 17.03 -6.78
N THR A 621 32.40 16.15 -6.06
CA THR A 621 32.11 16.30 -4.62
C THR A 621 33.41 16.36 -3.81
N MET A 622 34.38 15.49 -4.11
CA MET A 622 35.68 15.49 -3.43
C MET A 622 36.49 16.75 -3.76
N ILE A 623 36.49 17.23 -5.01
CA ILE A 623 37.13 18.50 -5.42
C ILE A 623 36.51 19.69 -4.68
N HIS A 624 35.17 19.76 -4.61
CA HIS A 624 34.42 20.77 -3.85
C HIS A 624 34.86 20.78 -2.39
N CYS A 625 34.85 19.63 -1.73
CA CYS A 625 35.31 19.49 -0.33
C CYS A 625 36.78 19.90 -0.17
N LEU A 626 37.69 19.36 -0.99
CA LEU A 626 39.13 19.62 -0.88
C LEU A 626 39.45 21.12 -1.05
N SER A 627 38.75 21.85 -1.93
CA SER A 627 38.90 23.30 -2.08
C SER A 627 38.58 24.10 -0.81
N ARG A 628 37.70 23.56 0.05
CA ARG A 628 37.28 24.17 1.33
C ARG A 628 38.16 23.75 2.51
N TYR A 629 38.83 22.60 2.43
CA TYR A 629 39.61 21.99 3.53
C TYR A 629 41.07 21.70 3.09
N PRO A 630 41.91 22.74 2.88
CA PRO A 630 43.26 22.61 2.33
C PRO A 630 44.28 21.91 3.27
N GLU A 631 43.97 21.73 4.55
CA GLU A 631 44.72 20.86 5.47
C GLU A 631 44.69 19.38 5.05
N HIS A 632 43.58 18.90 4.49
CA HIS A 632 43.48 17.53 4.00
C HIS A 632 44.27 17.34 2.71
N GLN A 633 44.28 18.34 1.82
CA GLN A 633 45.18 18.37 0.65
C GLN A 633 46.65 18.25 1.10
N ARG A 634 47.10 19.13 2.00
CA ARG A 634 48.50 19.15 2.50
C ARG A 634 48.90 17.88 3.23
N ARG A 635 47.97 17.19 3.91
CA ARG A 635 48.26 15.90 4.54
C ARG A 635 48.42 14.78 3.51
N ALA A 636 47.52 14.70 2.52
CA ALA A 636 47.62 13.75 1.42
C ALA A 636 48.91 13.97 0.60
N GLN A 637 49.21 15.23 0.28
CA GLN A 637 50.42 15.63 -0.44
C GLN A 637 51.70 15.15 0.25
N LYS A 638 51.77 15.15 1.58
CA LYS A 638 52.94 14.60 2.31
C LYS A 638 53.15 13.10 2.10
N GLU A 639 52.07 12.31 2.02
CA GLU A 639 52.18 10.88 1.68
C GLU A 639 52.61 10.71 0.22
N LEU A 640 52.02 11.48 -0.69
CA LEU A 640 52.32 11.47 -2.12
C LEU A 640 53.78 11.89 -2.42
N ASP A 641 54.29 12.92 -1.75
CA ASP A 641 55.67 13.40 -1.90
C ASP A 641 56.67 12.36 -1.39
N ALA A 642 56.34 11.62 -0.31
CA ALA A 642 57.20 10.58 0.24
C ALA A 642 57.27 9.32 -0.65
N VAL A 643 56.16 8.93 -1.29
CA VAL A 643 56.05 7.68 -2.08
C VAL A 643 56.38 7.89 -3.58
N CYS A 644 56.03 9.05 -4.14
CA CYS A 644 56.15 9.34 -5.57
C CYS A 644 57.20 10.43 -5.90
N GLY A 645 57.48 11.33 -4.94
CA GLY A 645 58.25 12.55 -5.21
C GLY A 645 57.64 13.36 -6.36
N THR A 646 58.47 14.04 -7.13
CA THR A 646 58.03 14.78 -8.34
C THR A 646 58.32 14.05 -9.65
N SER A 647 58.91 12.84 -9.59
CA SER A 647 59.45 12.13 -10.75
C SER A 647 58.47 11.23 -11.48
N ARG A 648 57.40 10.79 -10.81
CA ARG A 648 56.37 9.89 -11.34
C ARG A 648 54.99 10.24 -10.77
N MET A 649 53.93 9.90 -11.48
CA MET A 649 52.59 9.91 -10.89
C MET A 649 52.37 8.76 -9.89
N PRO A 650 51.40 8.91 -8.97
CA PRO A 650 50.83 7.80 -8.19
C PRO A 650 50.18 6.75 -9.10
N LYS A 651 50.31 5.49 -8.72
CA LYS A 651 49.76 4.30 -9.39
C LYS A 651 49.02 3.44 -8.36
N TRP A 652 48.13 2.56 -8.81
CA TRP A 652 47.37 1.67 -7.93
C TRP A 652 48.23 0.73 -7.06
N ALA A 653 49.46 0.43 -7.48
CA ALA A 653 50.43 -0.30 -6.65
C ALA A 653 50.76 0.45 -5.34
N ASP A 654 50.69 1.78 -5.33
CA ASP A 654 50.95 2.65 -4.18
C ASP A 654 49.77 2.68 -3.18
N PHE A 655 48.63 2.04 -3.48
CA PHE A 655 47.39 2.12 -2.67
C PHE A 655 47.61 1.87 -1.16
N LYS A 656 48.48 0.92 -0.82
CA LYS A 656 48.78 0.57 0.58
C LYS A 656 49.65 1.60 1.31
N GLU A 657 50.45 2.38 0.58
CA GLU A 657 51.36 3.38 1.14
C GLU A 657 50.77 4.79 1.15
N LEU A 658 49.60 4.97 0.52
CA LEU A 658 48.84 6.23 0.44
C LEU A 658 47.45 6.08 1.11
N PRO A 659 47.37 5.63 2.39
CA PRO A 659 46.09 5.33 3.04
C PRO A 659 45.19 6.56 3.21
N TYR A 660 45.73 7.77 3.30
CA TYR A 660 44.91 8.97 3.48
C TYR A 660 44.14 9.37 2.23
N ILE A 661 44.59 8.96 1.03
CA ILE A 661 43.80 9.12 -0.20
C ILE A 661 42.52 8.28 -0.12
N ASN A 662 42.60 7.04 0.35
CA ASN A 662 41.41 6.20 0.55
C ASN A 662 40.48 6.79 1.62
N CYS A 663 41.04 7.41 2.67
CA CYS A 663 40.27 8.15 3.67
C CYS A 663 39.47 9.32 3.05
N ILE A 664 40.08 10.08 2.13
CA ILE A 664 39.43 11.18 1.41
C ILE A 664 38.28 10.67 0.52
N VAL A 665 38.50 9.56 -0.19
CA VAL A 665 37.46 8.91 -1.03
C VAL A 665 36.26 8.47 -0.17
N LYS A 666 36.51 7.80 0.96
CA LYS A 666 35.45 7.36 1.89
C LYS A 666 34.68 8.52 2.50
N GLU A 667 35.36 9.59 2.92
CA GLU A 667 34.68 10.76 3.46
C GLU A 667 33.89 11.51 2.39
N GLY A 668 34.34 11.55 1.13
CA GLY A 668 33.53 12.06 0.01
C GLY A 668 32.22 11.30 -0.18
N LEU A 669 32.31 9.95 -0.22
CA LEU A 669 31.14 9.06 -0.35
C LEU A 669 30.22 9.05 0.90
N ARG A 670 30.73 9.48 2.05
CA ARG A 670 29.95 9.67 3.28
C ARG A 670 29.28 11.05 3.32
N TRP A 671 30.04 12.11 3.10
CA TRP A 671 29.64 13.50 3.34
C TRP A 671 28.51 13.96 2.41
N HIS A 672 28.55 13.57 1.14
CA HIS A 672 27.41 13.66 0.24
C HIS A 672 27.35 12.44 -0.70
N PRO A 673 26.61 11.37 -0.35
CA PRO A 673 26.45 10.22 -1.23
C PRO A 673 25.68 10.60 -2.50
N VAL A 674 26.07 10.00 -3.64
CA VAL A 674 25.46 10.27 -4.95
C VAL A 674 24.00 9.81 -5.02
N LEU A 675 23.65 8.70 -4.36
CA LEU A 675 22.26 8.23 -4.22
C LEU A 675 21.83 8.41 -2.75
N PRO A 676 21.38 9.60 -2.32
CA PRO A 676 21.17 9.90 -0.90
C PRO A 676 20.01 9.13 -0.26
N LEU A 677 19.07 8.64 -1.08
CA LEU A 677 17.98 7.72 -0.70
C LEU A 677 18.27 6.25 -1.04
N GLY A 678 19.37 5.96 -1.72
CA GLY A 678 19.60 4.66 -2.35
C GLY A 678 18.57 4.35 -3.46
N VAL A 679 18.49 3.08 -3.87
CA VAL A 679 17.45 2.60 -4.80
C VAL A 679 16.42 1.79 -4.01
N PRO A 680 15.11 2.12 -4.06
CA PRO A 680 14.08 1.45 -3.27
C PRO A 680 14.04 -0.07 -3.41
N HIS A 681 13.83 -0.77 -2.30
CA HIS A 681 13.62 -2.21 -2.24
C HIS A 681 12.13 -2.51 -2.02
N ARG A 682 11.66 -3.72 -2.32
CA ARG A 682 10.32 -4.22 -1.94
C ARG A 682 10.44 -5.51 -1.13
N VAL A 683 9.57 -5.63 -0.14
CA VAL A 683 9.47 -6.79 0.76
C VAL A 683 8.67 -7.91 0.10
N ALA A 684 9.27 -9.09 -0.10
CA ALA A 684 8.64 -10.21 -0.81
C ALA A 684 7.53 -10.93 -0.01
N LYS A 685 7.59 -10.88 1.34
CA LYS A 685 6.62 -11.48 2.27
C LYS A 685 6.68 -10.78 3.63
N ASP A 686 5.60 -10.87 4.40
CA ASP A 686 5.56 -10.38 5.79
C ASP A 686 6.75 -10.91 6.61
N ASP A 687 7.36 -10.00 7.36
CA ASP A 687 8.48 -10.26 8.27
C ASP A 687 8.32 -9.41 9.54
N TRP A 688 8.99 -9.81 10.62
CA TRP A 688 8.95 -9.09 11.90
C TRP A 688 10.37 -8.71 12.35
N TYR A 689 10.50 -7.49 12.87
CA TYR A 689 11.74 -6.96 13.42
C TYR A 689 11.47 -6.22 14.74
N ASN A 690 12.08 -6.67 15.83
CA ASN A 690 11.94 -6.08 17.18
C ASN A 690 10.46 -5.80 17.58
N GLY A 691 9.54 -6.73 17.26
CA GLY A 691 8.11 -6.59 17.55
C GLY A 691 7.32 -5.70 16.58
N MET A 692 7.95 -5.16 15.54
CA MET A 692 7.30 -4.41 14.47
C MET A 692 7.09 -5.28 13.23
N LEU A 693 5.91 -5.18 12.62
CA LEU A 693 5.57 -5.81 11.34
C LEU A 693 6.16 -5.01 10.18
N ILE A 694 6.90 -5.69 9.33
CA ILE A 694 7.34 -5.21 8.01
C ILE A 694 6.52 -5.99 6.97
N PRO A 695 5.42 -5.42 6.44
CA PRO A 695 4.49 -6.18 5.63
C PRO A 695 5.03 -6.44 4.22
N LYS A 696 4.51 -7.49 3.60
CA LYS A 696 4.66 -7.79 2.17
C LYS A 696 4.31 -6.56 1.32
N ASP A 697 5.03 -6.43 0.22
CA ASP A 697 4.92 -5.35 -0.75
C ASP A 697 5.26 -3.94 -0.21
N ALA A 698 5.69 -3.81 1.05
CA ALA A 698 6.23 -2.55 1.55
C ALA A 698 7.50 -2.13 0.79
N THR A 699 7.58 -0.85 0.47
CA THR A 699 8.79 -0.22 -0.04
C THR A 699 9.79 -0.02 1.10
N VAL A 700 11.03 -0.45 0.94
CA VAL A 700 12.10 -0.30 1.94
C VAL A 700 13.18 0.62 1.41
N ILE A 701 13.50 1.67 2.18
CA ILE A 701 14.52 2.67 1.85
C ILE A 701 15.70 2.54 2.83
N ILE A 702 16.92 2.62 2.28
CA ILE A 702 18.16 2.77 3.04
C ILE A 702 18.63 4.22 2.82
N PRO A 703 18.31 5.17 3.73
CA PRO A 703 18.57 6.58 3.51
C PRO A 703 20.04 6.90 3.79
N SER A 704 20.90 6.62 2.82
CA SER A 704 22.37 6.70 2.97
C SER A 704 22.82 8.06 3.52
N TYR A 705 22.30 9.16 2.98
CA TYR A 705 22.58 10.53 3.44
C TYR A 705 22.18 10.72 4.92
N ALA A 706 20.99 10.27 5.29
CA ALA A 706 20.48 10.43 6.65
C ALA A 706 21.32 9.62 7.65
N ILE A 707 21.63 8.35 7.33
CA ILE A 707 22.51 7.51 8.16
C ILE A 707 23.89 8.17 8.32
N HIS A 708 24.43 8.75 7.24
CA HIS A 708 25.76 9.34 7.22
C HIS A 708 25.87 10.71 7.92
N ARG A 709 24.77 11.47 7.99
CA ARG A 709 24.71 12.78 8.64
C ARG A 709 24.06 12.75 10.05
N SER A 710 24.02 11.58 10.68
CA SER A 710 23.43 11.38 12.01
C SER A 710 24.46 11.07 13.10
N GLU A 711 24.41 11.83 14.20
CA GLU A 711 25.19 11.51 15.40
C GLU A 711 24.63 10.28 16.13
N GLN A 712 23.31 10.00 16.05
CA GLN A 712 22.71 8.77 16.56
C GLN A 712 23.31 7.52 15.88
N MET A 713 23.70 7.65 14.60
CA MET A 713 24.39 6.61 13.82
C MET A 713 25.91 6.59 14.04
N LYS A 714 26.40 7.28 15.08
CA LYS A 714 27.81 7.38 15.53
C LYS A 714 28.74 8.19 14.62
N TYR A 715 28.20 8.99 13.68
CA TYR A 715 29.00 9.93 12.89
C TYR A 715 29.17 11.25 13.63
N LYS A 716 30.26 11.40 14.40
CA LYS A 716 30.61 12.65 15.11
C LYS A 716 30.83 13.81 14.13
N ASN A 717 30.31 15.00 14.45
CA ASN A 717 30.41 16.20 13.60
C ASN A 717 30.06 15.89 12.12
N PRO A 718 28.83 15.43 11.84
CA PRO A 718 28.47 14.81 10.56
C PRO A 718 28.64 15.75 9.35
N ASP A 719 28.42 17.04 9.53
CA ASP A 719 28.47 18.04 8.46
C ASP A 719 29.90 18.52 8.16
N THR A 720 30.87 18.19 9.02
CA THR A 720 32.28 18.45 8.76
C THR A 720 32.85 17.35 7.88
N PHE A 721 33.59 17.74 6.84
CA PHE A 721 34.37 16.82 6.01
C PHE A 721 35.71 16.53 6.73
N ASP A 722 35.82 15.37 7.36
CA ASP A 722 37.05 14.89 8.00
C ASP A 722 37.40 13.47 7.54
N PRO A 723 38.32 13.32 6.56
CA PRO A 723 38.89 12.04 6.18
C PRO A 723 39.51 11.25 7.34
N SER A 724 39.96 11.92 8.41
CA SER A 724 40.60 11.24 9.56
C SER A 724 39.68 10.25 10.25
N ARG A 725 38.36 10.38 10.07
CA ARG A 725 37.33 9.39 10.45
C ARG A 725 37.63 7.97 9.96
N TYR A 726 38.32 7.82 8.83
CA TYR A 726 38.57 6.54 8.16
C TYR A 726 40.00 6.00 8.29
N VAL A 727 40.88 6.59 9.12
CA VAL A 727 42.25 6.09 9.32
C VAL A 727 42.30 4.62 9.78
N ASN A 728 41.32 4.19 10.58
CA ASN A 728 41.19 2.80 11.04
C ASN A 728 40.42 1.90 10.05
N HIS A 729 40.09 2.41 8.85
CA HIS A 729 39.39 1.69 7.79
C HIS A 729 40.22 1.67 6.47
N PRO A 730 41.48 1.17 6.47
CA PRO A 730 42.42 1.32 5.34
C PRO A 730 42.07 0.53 4.06
N ARG A 731 41.23 -0.50 4.15
CA ARG A 731 40.77 -1.33 3.01
C ARG A 731 39.71 -0.64 2.13
N LEU A 732 39.29 -1.29 1.03
CA LEU A 732 38.23 -0.78 0.16
C LEU A 732 36.84 -0.97 0.80
N ALA A 733 35.84 -0.19 0.37
CA ALA A 733 34.47 -0.23 0.87
C ALA A 733 33.85 -1.61 0.65
N SER A 734 34.17 -2.25 -0.48
CA SER A 734 33.83 -3.64 -0.74
C SER A 734 34.30 -4.63 0.35
N ASP A 735 35.41 -4.39 1.03
CA ASP A 735 35.93 -5.23 2.12
C ASP A 735 35.19 -5.05 3.46
N TYR A 736 34.50 -3.94 3.65
CA TYR A 736 33.61 -3.68 4.80
C TYR A 736 32.15 -4.00 4.48
N ALA A 737 31.77 -3.94 3.20
CA ALA A 737 30.40 -4.04 2.79
C ALA A 737 29.75 -5.40 3.08
N GLY A 738 30.54 -6.49 2.99
CA GLY A 738 30.13 -7.85 3.36
C GLY A 738 30.53 -8.27 4.77
N SER A 739 30.95 -7.34 5.64
CA SER A 739 31.39 -7.65 7.01
C SER A 739 30.24 -8.24 7.84
N PRO A 740 30.45 -9.34 8.59
CA PRO A 740 29.47 -9.81 9.58
C PRO A 740 29.35 -8.85 10.78
N GLU A 741 30.39 -8.05 11.04
CA GLU A 741 30.35 -6.97 12.03
C GLU A 741 29.86 -5.69 11.36
N PHE A 742 28.60 -5.32 11.61
CA PHE A 742 27.93 -4.18 10.98
C PHE A 742 28.40 -2.81 11.51
N ASN A 743 28.96 -2.74 12.72
CA ASN A 743 29.59 -1.50 13.23
C ASN A 743 30.88 -1.17 12.48
N ASN A 744 31.52 -2.17 11.85
CA ASN A 744 32.71 -2.01 11.02
C ASN A 744 32.38 -1.62 9.55
N ARG A 745 31.09 -1.44 9.22
CA ARG A 745 30.70 -0.85 7.93
C ARG A 745 31.17 0.60 7.86
N ASP A 746 31.80 0.98 6.76
CA ASP A 746 32.36 2.32 6.56
C ASP A 746 31.30 3.32 6.07
N HIS A 747 30.60 3.00 4.98
CA HIS A 747 29.49 3.80 4.45
C HIS A 747 28.49 2.96 3.63
N TYR A 748 27.30 3.52 3.39
CA TYR A 748 26.18 2.91 2.66
C TYR A 748 25.99 3.47 1.23
N GLY A 749 26.94 4.28 0.73
CA GLY A 749 26.86 4.91 -0.60
C GLY A 749 26.71 3.93 -1.77
N TYR A 750 27.18 2.68 -1.63
CA TYR A 750 27.01 1.61 -2.61
C TYR A 750 25.79 0.69 -2.36
N GLY A 751 24.95 1.00 -1.35
CA GLY A 751 23.84 0.15 -0.91
C GLY A 751 24.27 -1.07 -0.07
N ALA A 752 23.38 -2.05 0.03
CA ALA A 752 23.55 -3.23 0.90
C ALA A 752 22.94 -4.51 0.28
N GLY A 753 23.26 -5.66 0.88
CA GLY A 753 22.73 -6.97 0.53
C GLY A 753 22.87 -7.38 -0.94
N ARG A 754 21.94 -8.20 -1.41
CA ARG A 754 21.96 -8.80 -2.77
C ARG A 754 21.85 -7.78 -3.91
N ARG A 755 21.47 -6.53 -3.63
CA ARG A 755 21.33 -5.42 -4.59
C ARG A 755 22.46 -4.38 -4.51
N ILE A 756 23.51 -4.63 -3.73
CA ILE A 756 24.70 -3.76 -3.64
C ILE A 756 25.26 -3.40 -5.03
N CYS A 757 25.84 -2.21 -5.20
CA CYS A 757 26.34 -1.71 -6.47
C CYS A 757 27.32 -2.69 -7.14
N PRO A 758 27.08 -3.13 -8.39
CA PRO A 758 27.99 -4.02 -9.10
C PRO A 758 29.27 -3.30 -9.57
N GLY A 759 29.21 -1.98 -9.76
CA GLY A 759 30.33 -1.13 -10.15
C GLY A 759 31.22 -0.64 -9.01
N MET A 760 30.95 -1.02 -7.76
CA MET A 760 31.71 -0.58 -6.57
C MET A 760 33.23 -0.70 -6.76
N HIS A 761 33.73 -1.85 -7.21
CA HIS A 761 35.16 -2.08 -7.41
C HIS A 761 35.80 -1.20 -8.51
N LEU A 762 35.02 -0.82 -9.54
CA LEU A 762 35.44 0.10 -10.60
C LEU A 762 35.48 1.53 -10.07
N ALA A 763 34.39 1.96 -9.42
CA ALA A 763 34.24 3.30 -8.87
C ALA A 763 35.35 3.63 -7.87
N GLU A 764 35.61 2.76 -6.89
CA GLU A 764 36.67 2.98 -5.89
C GLU A 764 38.06 3.12 -6.55
N ARG A 765 38.37 2.32 -7.58
CA ARG A 765 39.62 2.42 -8.35
C ARG A 765 39.73 3.74 -9.10
N THR A 766 38.68 4.14 -9.82
CA THR A 766 38.68 5.39 -10.60
C THR A 766 38.78 6.60 -9.67
N GLN A 767 38.00 6.64 -8.58
CA GLN A 767 38.00 7.71 -7.59
C GLN A 767 39.37 7.84 -6.92
N TRP A 768 39.93 6.74 -6.40
CA TRP A 768 41.23 6.77 -5.75
C TRP A 768 42.34 7.23 -6.69
N ARG A 769 42.39 6.69 -7.92
CA ARG A 769 43.40 7.11 -8.93
C ARG A 769 43.27 8.59 -9.28
N ALA A 770 42.04 9.08 -9.47
CA ALA A 770 41.78 10.48 -9.79
C ALA A 770 42.22 11.41 -8.67
N ILE A 771 41.80 11.15 -7.43
CA ILE A 771 42.14 11.99 -6.28
C ILE A 771 43.64 11.92 -5.95
N ALA A 772 44.28 10.74 -6.03
CA ALA A 772 45.73 10.62 -5.86
C ALA A 772 46.49 11.48 -6.88
N LYS A 773 46.17 11.33 -8.17
CA LYS A 773 46.83 12.05 -9.27
C LYS A 773 46.56 13.56 -9.23
N ILE A 774 45.34 13.99 -8.94
CA ILE A 774 44.99 15.41 -8.81
C ILE A 774 45.74 16.06 -7.64
N LEU A 775 45.73 15.46 -6.44
CA LEU A 775 46.41 16.01 -5.26
C LEU A 775 47.94 15.98 -5.39
N TRP A 776 48.48 15.01 -6.12
CA TRP A 776 49.91 14.95 -6.43
C TRP A 776 50.33 16.10 -7.36
N ALA A 777 49.49 16.48 -8.32
CA ALA A 777 49.80 17.49 -9.33
C ALA A 777 49.48 18.93 -8.91
N PHE A 778 48.38 19.15 -8.17
CA PHE A 778 47.79 20.47 -7.98
C PHE A 778 47.49 20.79 -6.50
N ASP A 779 47.58 22.08 -6.17
CA ASP A 779 46.83 22.68 -5.08
C ASP A 779 45.47 23.15 -5.61
N ILE A 780 44.39 22.77 -4.95
CA ILE A 780 43.02 23.18 -5.28
C ILE A 780 42.66 24.39 -4.41
N GLU A 781 42.71 25.58 -4.99
CA GLU A 781 42.43 26.85 -4.30
C GLU A 781 41.01 27.35 -4.59
N LEU A 782 40.41 28.08 -3.64
CA LEU A 782 39.15 28.80 -3.86
C LEU A 782 39.38 29.92 -4.89
N ALA A 783 38.47 30.05 -5.86
CA ALA A 783 38.51 31.15 -6.81
C ALA A 783 38.34 32.51 -6.11
N VAL A 784 38.91 33.57 -6.68
CA VAL A 784 38.76 34.95 -6.20
C VAL A 784 37.81 35.70 -7.14
N ASP A 785 36.86 36.44 -6.58
CA ASP A 785 35.98 37.32 -7.33
C ASP A 785 36.75 38.56 -7.81
N PRO A 786 36.85 38.82 -9.13
CA PRO A 786 37.56 39.98 -9.68
C PRO A 786 36.98 41.33 -9.26
N ALA A 787 35.68 41.39 -8.89
CA ALA A 787 35.02 42.64 -8.52
C ALA A 787 35.20 43.01 -7.04
N THR A 788 35.22 42.02 -6.14
CA THR A 788 35.31 42.24 -4.69
C THR A 788 36.65 41.86 -4.07
N GLY A 789 37.49 41.11 -4.77
CA GLY A 789 38.75 40.56 -4.25
C GLY A 789 38.56 39.46 -3.20
N GLN A 790 37.32 39.03 -2.92
CA GLN A 790 37.02 38.01 -1.92
C GLN A 790 37.08 36.59 -2.50
N LYS A 791 37.33 35.60 -1.63
CA LYS A 791 37.29 34.18 -2.01
C LYS A 791 35.83 33.73 -2.21
N ILE A 792 35.55 33.18 -3.39
CA ILE A 792 34.30 32.51 -3.72
C ILE A 792 34.34 31.15 -3.03
N VAL A 793 33.61 31.00 -1.92
CA VAL A 793 33.42 29.71 -1.25
C VAL A 793 32.23 28.99 -1.90
N PRO A 794 32.40 27.81 -2.54
CA PRO A 794 31.27 27.03 -3.05
C PRO A 794 30.30 26.67 -1.93
N ASP A 795 29.02 26.96 -2.12
CA ASP A 795 27.93 26.59 -1.21
C ASP A 795 27.96 25.05 -0.93
N PRO A 796 27.99 24.61 0.35
CA PRO A 796 28.08 23.19 0.69
C PRO A 796 26.83 22.39 0.34
N GLU A 797 25.67 23.01 0.17
CA GLU A 797 24.41 22.32 -0.15
C GLU A 797 23.95 22.60 -1.60
N ALA A 798 24.78 23.27 -2.42
CA ALA A 798 24.52 23.51 -3.84
C ALA A 798 24.72 22.26 -4.71
N PHE A 799 23.87 21.25 -4.52
CA PHE A 799 23.81 20.03 -5.31
C PHE A 799 22.65 20.08 -6.32
N LYS A 800 22.75 19.26 -7.38
CA LYS A 800 21.66 18.97 -8.30
C LYS A 800 20.63 18.10 -7.58
N GLU A 801 19.35 18.39 -7.79
CA GLU A 801 18.24 17.51 -7.40
C GLU A 801 18.06 16.40 -8.45
N GLY A 802 17.34 15.34 -8.10
CA GLY A 802 17.06 14.19 -8.97
C GLY A 802 17.25 12.86 -8.26
N ILE A 803 17.36 11.78 -9.03
CA ILE A 803 17.73 10.46 -8.48
C ILE A 803 19.19 10.40 -8.03
N ALA A 804 20.09 11.06 -8.78
CA ALA A 804 21.52 11.13 -8.52
C ALA A 804 21.93 12.59 -8.23
N HIS A 805 22.70 12.77 -7.16
CA HIS A 805 23.18 14.06 -6.70
C HIS A 805 24.67 14.23 -7.02
N GLY A 806 25.00 15.37 -7.64
CA GLY A 806 26.36 15.88 -7.78
C GLY A 806 26.35 17.40 -7.57
N PRO A 807 27.48 18.04 -7.26
CA PRO A 807 27.51 19.49 -7.02
C PRO A 807 27.10 20.24 -8.29
N LYS A 808 26.38 21.35 -8.14
CA LYS A 808 26.15 22.32 -9.22
C LYS A 808 27.50 22.90 -9.68
N PRO A 809 27.65 23.32 -10.95
CA PRO A 809 28.90 23.91 -11.44
C PRO A 809 29.43 25.02 -10.52
N PHE A 810 30.68 24.90 -10.10
CA PHE A 810 31.34 25.76 -9.11
C PHE A 810 32.72 26.20 -9.60
N LYS A 811 33.30 27.24 -8.99
CA LYS A 811 34.59 27.82 -9.40
C LYS A 811 35.69 27.47 -8.39
N VAL A 812 36.78 26.88 -8.88
CA VAL A 812 38.04 26.63 -8.16
C VAL A 812 39.23 26.91 -9.08
N VAL A 813 40.42 27.03 -8.50
CA VAL A 813 41.68 27.20 -9.23
C VAL A 813 42.55 25.97 -9.00
N PHE A 814 42.95 25.30 -10.09
CA PHE A 814 43.95 24.23 -10.06
C PHE A 814 45.33 24.85 -10.32
N LYS A 815 46.15 24.90 -9.27
CA LYS A 815 47.48 25.49 -9.32
C LYS A 815 48.54 24.39 -9.31
N PRO A 816 49.37 24.24 -10.36
CA PRO A 816 50.41 23.21 -10.38
C PRO A 816 51.40 23.38 -9.24
N ARG A 817 51.75 22.29 -8.55
CA ARG A 817 52.60 22.33 -7.34
C ARG A 817 54.05 22.71 -7.62
N SER A 818 54.60 22.33 -8.78
CA SER A 818 55.89 22.83 -9.29
C SER A 818 56.08 22.51 -10.78
N GLN A 819 57.10 23.12 -11.41
CA GLN A 819 57.46 22.81 -12.81
C GLN A 819 57.77 21.32 -13.02
N ALA A 820 58.44 20.66 -12.07
CA ALA A 820 58.75 19.23 -12.18
C ALA A 820 57.50 18.33 -12.21
N HIS A 821 56.39 18.77 -11.58
CA HIS A 821 55.11 18.09 -11.73
C HIS A 821 54.54 18.31 -13.14
N ILE A 822 54.58 19.53 -13.67
CA ILE A 822 54.15 19.86 -15.05
C ILE A 822 54.90 19.01 -16.07
N ASP A 823 56.23 18.96 -15.99
CA ASP A 823 57.08 18.22 -16.93
C ASP A 823 56.77 16.72 -16.90
N THR A 824 56.54 16.15 -15.71
CA THR A 824 56.10 14.76 -15.55
C THR A 824 54.68 14.52 -16.07
N ILE A 825 53.74 15.47 -15.89
CA ILE A 825 52.39 15.37 -16.44
C ILE A 825 52.42 15.31 -17.96
N LEU A 826 53.14 16.22 -18.61
CA LEU A 826 53.22 16.26 -20.08
C LEU A 826 53.87 14.99 -20.64
N ARG A 827 54.96 14.52 -20.03
CA ARG A 827 55.66 13.28 -20.42
C ARG A 827 54.80 12.02 -20.28
N GLU A 828 54.13 11.84 -19.14
CA GLU A 828 53.26 10.68 -18.93
C GLU A 828 51.97 10.78 -19.76
N ALA A 829 51.48 11.99 -20.05
CA ALA A 829 50.31 12.20 -20.92
C ALA A 829 50.57 11.86 -22.38
N GLU A 830 51.77 12.13 -22.90
CA GLU A 830 52.17 11.70 -24.25
C GLU A 830 52.11 10.17 -24.39
N GLN A 831 52.68 9.44 -23.42
CA GLN A 831 52.60 7.97 -23.36
C GLN A 831 51.16 7.47 -23.23
N SER A 832 50.36 8.13 -22.38
CA SER A 832 48.95 7.81 -22.17
C SER A 832 48.12 7.98 -23.45
N LEU A 833 48.36 9.04 -24.22
CA LEU A 833 47.70 9.30 -25.51
C LEU A 833 47.98 8.17 -26.53
N VAL A 834 49.22 7.67 -26.59
CA VAL A 834 49.58 6.52 -27.44
C VAL A 834 48.87 5.24 -26.97
N GLU A 835 48.77 4.99 -25.65
CA GLU A 835 48.09 3.81 -25.13
C GLU A 835 46.59 3.79 -25.49
N VAL A 836 45.94 4.96 -25.46
CA VAL A 836 44.50 5.08 -25.70
C VAL A 836 44.09 5.32 -27.14
N ALA A 837 45.00 5.73 -28.03
CA ALA A 837 44.73 5.96 -29.46
C ALA A 837 44.13 4.73 -30.17
N LYS A 838 44.39 3.51 -29.68
CA LYS A 838 43.77 2.27 -30.18
C LYS A 838 42.25 2.18 -29.97
N TRP A 839 41.67 3.06 -29.14
CA TRP A 839 40.25 3.13 -28.80
C TRP A 839 39.49 4.26 -29.51
N ASP A 840 40.19 5.15 -30.24
CA ASP A 840 39.60 6.18 -31.09
C ASP A 840 39.01 5.59 -32.41
#